data_AF-A0A971UKE4-F1
#
_entry.id   AF-A0A971UKE4-F1
#
_cell.length_a   1.000
_cell.length_b   1.000
_cell.length_c   1.000
_cell.angle_alpha   90.00
_cell.angle_beta   90.00
_cell.angle_gamma   90.00
#
_symmetry.space_group_name_H-M   'P 1'
#
loop_
_entity.id
_entity.type
_entity.pdbx_description
1 polymer ?
#
loop_
_entity_poly.entity_id
_entity_poly.type
_entity_poly.pdbx_seq_one_letter_code
_entity_poly.pdbx_strand_id
1 'polypeptide(L)'
;MCRDQRALHGSIAGLCGACLWAAAWWLAAMPAWGMYGLEESPEKSPDEPQALLAPVELLPVNPEFAPSAELAGPKLFGPPVKLAPELNTLMGPGAGQTARAIDRIKPANFKELTPGEATRDLVLETLGEPAAVSPRGDSEAWTYTVGPFPQVRVTLHEDVVSSIVIHLASPTARVDVSRELGLDDLQPVVVCDEQQQPLGEVYPERGLMFAYADGAADGMEARVEQVILEAITVEPFLLRVQQQPVEHYAQRLADLRVVQRLAPEDPVAFGLAARIELACGRPLTALAAAQKAVKLRADSVEYQLLLADAKRQLGQTREALELVRGALRQSDLSPLQQARAHYLLGRMLATAPPRNYRQAMEETVAAIKVAAGNVEGEDRAARVEIQQLLVDAELSLAEILAYGPWKQKHQVIPQWLVTAEKAANELIERDGGPRDVLLSVYNTSLHCLLVLDGQGTPDHIADAAIQLGRDLIAQTEDDEYRAGIEWRLGTALWLAAQVAYRQEHADAALEFANNAEILLASAGKSRSESPASAHHLAQLRFLIGSIYAINRQDDASAIRWFDQALPHLQPTYPDSLLDERGLIGEQLVSIGISLWDTGRRNTAVSVTEEGASLIAQAVTDGSAKRATLSVPYQNLAEMHRQLGNRDEADRLALKAAEVDPDAGQGAKRR
;
A
#
# COMPACT_ATOMS: atom_id res chain seq x y z
N MET A 1 15.50 -57.17 61.24
CA MET A 1 16.82 -57.74 61.57
C MET A 1 17.63 -57.85 60.30
N CYS A 2 18.78 -57.17 60.27
CA CYS A 2 19.97 -57.24 59.37
C CYS A 2 19.75 -57.23 57.83
N ARG A 3 20.23 -56.21 57.09
CA ARG A 3 21.60 -56.08 56.49
C ARG A 3 21.98 -57.30 55.63
N ASP A 4 22.45 -57.23 54.38
CA ASP A 4 23.12 -56.17 53.61
C ASP A 4 23.25 -56.61 52.13
N GLN A 5 23.39 -55.66 51.21
CA GLN A 5 24.22 -55.68 49.98
C GLN A 5 24.17 -56.86 48.96
N ARG A 6 23.66 -56.60 47.73
CA ARG A 6 24.43 -56.18 46.52
C ARG A 6 23.69 -56.48 45.19
N ALA A 7 23.85 -55.53 44.27
CA ALA A 7 23.91 -55.65 42.81
C ALA A 7 22.60 -55.87 42.02
N LEU A 8 22.12 -54.79 41.38
CA LEU A 8 22.10 -54.70 39.92
C LEU A 8 21.93 -53.23 39.48
N HIS A 9 23.02 -52.66 38.99
CA HIS A 9 23.01 -51.45 38.15
C HIS A 9 22.41 -51.80 36.79
N GLY A 10 21.57 -50.90 36.27
CA GLY A 10 21.08 -50.98 34.89
C GLY A 10 20.11 -49.86 34.53
N SER A 11 20.67 -48.76 34.02
CA SER A 11 20.06 -47.89 32.99
C SER A 11 18.88 -46.97 33.36
N ILE A 12 19.18 -45.78 33.89
CA ILE A 12 18.51 -44.51 33.52
C ILE A 12 19.55 -43.37 33.58
N ALA A 13 20.30 -43.16 32.50
CA ALA A 13 21.10 -41.96 32.28
C ALA A 13 21.13 -41.70 30.77
N GLY A 14 20.15 -40.94 30.30
CA GLY A 14 19.93 -40.65 28.89
C GLY A 14 18.77 -39.68 28.72
N LEU A 15 18.82 -38.55 29.42
CA LEU A 15 17.95 -37.41 29.17
C LEU A 15 18.86 -36.22 28.85
N CYS A 16 18.80 -35.79 27.58
CA CYS A 16 19.59 -34.74 26.95
C CYS A 16 19.53 -33.43 27.74
N GLY A 17 20.71 -32.88 28.07
CA GLY A 17 20.87 -31.51 28.56
C GLY A 17 20.59 -30.42 27.51
N ALA A 18 20.34 -30.79 26.25
CA ALA A 18 20.07 -29.85 25.15
C ALA A 18 18.68 -29.17 25.26
N CYS A 19 17.66 -29.86 25.75
CA CYS A 19 16.30 -29.30 25.84
C CYS A 19 16.14 -28.25 26.95
N LEU A 20 16.97 -28.32 28.00
CA LEU A 20 16.97 -27.33 29.09
C LEU A 20 17.75 -26.05 28.74
N TRP A 21 18.65 -26.11 27.76
CA TRP A 21 19.35 -24.94 27.24
C TRP A 21 18.47 -24.12 26.28
N ALA A 22 17.66 -24.76 25.42
CA ALA A 22 16.77 -24.08 24.47
C ALA A 22 15.70 -23.20 25.15
N ALA A 23 15.13 -23.65 26.28
CA ALA A 23 14.11 -22.90 27.02
C ALA A 23 14.68 -21.69 27.80
N ALA A 24 15.92 -21.78 28.27
CA ALA A 24 16.61 -20.66 28.93
C ALA A 24 17.19 -19.64 27.92
N TRP A 25 17.45 -20.07 26.68
CA TRP A 25 17.98 -19.25 25.59
C TRP A 25 16.96 -18.30 24.98
N TRP A 26 15.72 -18.72 24.78
CA TRP A 26 14.71 -17.89 24.12
C TRP A 26 14.22 -16.70 24.96
N LEU A 27 14.24 -16.81 26.30
CA LEU A 27 13.96 -15.69 27.20
C LEU A 27 15.03 -14.58 27.14
N ALA A 28 16.24 -14.87 26.62
CA ALA A 28 17.29 -13.88 26.40
C ALA A 28 17.35 -13.36 24.96
N ALA A 29 16.66 -14.00 24.02
CA ALA A 29 16.63 -13.68 22.59
C ALA A 29 15.31 -13.03 22.13
N MET A 30 14.46 -12.58 23.06
CA MET A 30 13.40 -11.63 22.72
C MET A 30 14.06 -10.36 22.17
N PRO A 31 13.67 -9.86 20.98
CA PRO A 31 14.24 -8.62 20.45
C PRO A 31 13.89 -7.49 21.41
N ALA A 32 14.92 -6.86 21.98
CA ALA A 32 14.81 -5.62 22.74
C ALA A 32 14.43 -4.47 21.81
N TRP A 33 13.21 -4.48 21.28
CA TRP A 33 12.53 -3.26 20.88
C TRP A 33 12.07 -2.59 22.17
N GLY A 34 12.94 -1.74 22.73
CA GLY A 34 12.68 -1.03 23.99
C GLY A 34 13.90 -0.57 24.78
N MET A 35 15.13 -1.04 24.46
CA MET A 35 16.36 -0.59 25.15
C MET A 35 17.43 -0.07 24.18
N TYR A 36 17.10 1.03 23.49
CA TYR A 36 18.09 2.01 23.03
C TYR A 36 18.12 3.18 24.02
N GLY A 37 18.56 2.89 25.25
CA GLY A 37 19.01 3.89 26.22
C GLY A 37 20.53 3.96 26.18
N LEU A 38 21.07 5.16 25.96
CA LEU A 38 22.49 5.46 26.13
C LEU A 38 22.86 5.22 27.61
N GLU A 39 23.71 4.23 27.88
CA GLU A 39 24.41 4.14 29.16
C GLU A 39 25.62 5.09 29.12
N GLU A 40 25.61 6.05 30.05
CA GLU A 40 26.68 7.00 30.32
C GLU A 40 27.96 6.26 30.75
N SER A 41 29.08 6.53 30.07
CA SER A 41 30.41 6.30 30.65
C SER A 41 30.92 7.60 31.27
N PRO A 42 31.44 7.58 32.52
CA PRO A 42 32.05 8.75 33.13
C PRO A 42 33.53 8.79 32.78
N GLU A 43 34.02 9.90 32.21
CA GLU A 43 35.18 10.65 32.72
C GLU A 43 35.52 11.86 31.83
N LYS A 44 36.06 12.88 32.51
CA LYS A 44 36.24 14.26 32.09
C LYS A 44 37.39 14.46 31.09
N SER A 45 37.20 15.36 30.13
CA SER A 45 38.22 16.35 29.72
C SER A 45 37.55 17.57 29.09
N PRO A 46 37.94 18.82 29.46
CA PRO A 46 37.29 20.04 29.02
C PRO A 46 37.97 20.62 27.77
N ASP A 47 37.16 20.99 26.78
CA ASP A 47 37.32 22.20 25.94
C ASP A 47 36.48 22.01 24.66
N GLU A 48 35.23 22.45 24.70
CA GLU A 48 34.54 23.02 23.53
C GLU A 48 33.30 23.83 23.98
N PRO A 49 32.96 24.92 23.27
CA PRO A 49 32.16 26.01 23.80
C PRO A 49 30.67 25.67 23.88
N GLN A 50 30.10 25.90 25.07
CA GLN A 50 28.67 25.87 25.34
C GLN A 50 27.92 26.91 24.49
N ALA A 51 27.34 26.48 23.37
CA ALA A 51 26.20 27.16 22.77
C ALA A 51 24.92 26.56 23.38
N LEU A 52 24.25 27.38 24.18
CA LEU A 52 22.99 27.12 24.88
C LEU A 52 21.91 26.59 23.92
N LEU A 53 21.58 25.29 24.03
CA LEU A 53 20.29 24.76 23.59
C LEU A 53 19.28 25.04 24.70
N ALA A 54 18.40 26.01 24.47
CA ALA A 54 17.16 26.12 25.24
C ALA A 54 16.30 24.86 24.99
N PRO A 55 15.53 24.39 25.99
CA PRO A 55 14.58 23.32 25.79
C PRO A 55 13.56 23.75 24.73
N VAL A 56 13.40 22.94 23.68
CA VAL A 56 12.25 23.07 22.78
C VAL A 56 11.02 22.70 23.63
N GLU A 57 10.31 23.72 24.09
CA GLU A 57 8.97 23.57 24.63
C GLU A 57 8.12 22.86 23.57
N LEU A 58 7.58 21.70 23.94
CA LEU A 58 6.45 21.11 23.24
C LEU A 58 5.40 22.23 23.15
N LEU A 59 5.06 22.64 21.93
CA LEU A 59 4.01 23.63 21.72
C LEU A 59 2.76 23.16 22.47
N PRO A 60 2.07 24.05 23.21
CA PRO A 60 0.81 23.70 23.83
C PRO A 60 -0.16 23.27 22.72
N VAL A 61 -0.74 22.08 22.89
CA VAL A 61 -1.91 21.64 22.13
C VAL A 61 -2.93 22.77 22.21
N ASN A 62 -3.41 23.27 21.07
CA ASN A 62 -4.38 24.34 21.02
C ASN A 62 -5.64 23.92 21.82
N PRO A 63 -6.02 24.61 22.92
CA PRO A 63 -7.12 24.18 23.78
C PRO A 63 -8.50 24.23 23.12
N GLU A 64 -8.63 24.85 21.94
CA GLU A 64 -9.85 24.78 21.13
C GLU A 64 -10.10 23.40 20.49
N PHE A 65 -9.09 22.50 20.51
CA PHE A 65 -9.18 21.14 19.98
C PHE A 65 -8.87 20.06 21.02
N ALA A 66 -8.85 20.39 22.31
CA ALA A 66 -8.67 19.41 23.36
C ALA A 66 -9.99 18.62 23.58
N PRO A 67 -10.04 17.30 23.29
CA PRO A 67 -11.19 16.50 23.71
C PRO A 67 -11.21 16.44 25.25
N SER A 68 -12.37 16.72 25.82
CA SER A 68 -12.63 16.61 27.25
C SER A 68 -12.17 15.26 27.79
N ALA A 69 -11.39 15.31 28.87
CA ALA A 69 -10.97 14.16 29.62
C ALA A 69 -12.16 13.53 30.35
N GLU A 70 -12.84 12.60 29.68
CA GLU A 70 -13.66 11.59 30.35
C GLU A 70 -13.61 10.28 29.54
N LEU A 71 -12.93 9.30 30.14
CA LEU A 71 -12.86 7.92 29.73
C LEU A 71 -14.27 7.33 29.61
N ALA A 72 -14.75 7.17 28.37
CA ALA A 72 -15.68 6.13 28.00
C ALA A 72 -15.27 5.63 26.61
N GLY A 73 -14.57 4.51 26.57
CA GLY A 73 -14.30 3.82 25.30
C GLY A 73 -15.61 3.57 24.54
N PRO A 74 -15.60 3.62 23.20
CA PRO A 74 -16.79 3.29 22.44
C PRO A 74 -17.25 1.88 22.80
N LYS A 75 -18.53 1.74 23.16
CA LYS A 75 -19.20 0.45 23.31
C LYS A 75 -19.28 -0.22 21.95
N LEU A 76 -18.25 -0.97 21.56
CA LEU A 76 -18.29 -1.91 20.45
C LEU A 76 -18.48 -3.31 21.03
N PHE A 77 -19.74 -3.73 21.19
CA PHE A 77 -20.10 -5.08 21.62
C PHE A 77 -20.61 -5.90 20.44
N GLY A 78 -19.78 -6.83 19.99
CA GLY A 78 -20.18 -8.07 19.33
C GLY A 78 -19.30 -9.20 19.90
N PRO A 79 -19.82 -10.44 20.05
CA PRO A 79 -18.98 -11.55 20.49
C PRO A 79 -17.87 -11.82 19.46
N PRO A 80 -16.69 -12.32 19.88
CA PRO A 80 -15.58 -12.61 19.00
C PRO A 80 -15.99 -13.64 17.93
N VAL A 81 -15.76 -13.29 16.66
CA VAL A 81 -16.11 -14.14 15.51
C VAL A 81 -14.87 -14.92 15.11
N LYS A 82 -14.90 -16.25 15.24
CA LYS A 82 -13.83 -17.15 14.76
C LYS A 82 -13.84 -17.21 13.23
N LEU A 83 -12.73 -16.84 12.60
CA LEU A 83 -12.67 -16.57 11.14
C LEU A 83 -12.20 -17.72 10.24
N ALA A 84 -11.67 -18.80 10.80
CA ALA A 84 -10.91 -19.78 10.02
C ALA A 84 -11.67 -20.54 8.88
N PRO A 85 -13.00 -20.74 8.90
CA PRO A 85 -13.68 -21.44 7.79
C PRO A 85 -14.23 -20.55 6.67
N GLU A 86 -14.59 -19.28 6.95
CA GLU A 86 -15.43 -18.45 6.05
C GLU A 86 -14.63 -17.60 5.06
N LEU A 87 -13.36 -17.27 5.38
CA LEU A 87 -12.47 -16.53 4.47
C LEU A 87 -12.13 -17.33 3.20
N ASN A 88 -12.01 -18.66 3.32
CA ASN A 88 -11.73 -19.55 2.19
C ASN A 88 -12.86 -19.56 1.13
N THR A 89 -14.09 -19.20 1.51
CA THR A 89 -15.25 -19.16 0.59
C THR A 89 -15.40 -17.86 -0.19
N LEU A 90 -14.69 -16.78 0.20
CA LEU A 90 -14.77 -15.47 -0.46
C LEU A 90 -13.70 -15.25 -1.54
N MET A 91 -12.71 -16.15 -1.65
CA MET A 91 -11.53 -16.03 -2.53
C MET A 91 -11.70 -16.67 -3.92
N GLY A 92 -12.92 -16.67 -4.47
CA GLY A 92 -13.16 -17.12 -5.84
C GLY A 92 -12.52 -16.16 -6.87
N PRO A 93 -11.92 -16.63 -7.97
CA PRO A 93 -11.39 -15.76 -9.00
C PRO A 93 -12.53 -15.00 -9.69
N GLY A 94 -12.57 -13.68 -9.50
CA GLY A 94 -13.32 -12.77 -10.37
C GLY A 94 -12.81 -12.91 -11.79
N ALA A 95 -13.70 -13.24 -12.72
CA ALA A 95 -13.34 -13.38 -14.12
C ALA A 95 -13.10 -11.98 -14.72
N GLY A 96 -11.82 -11.69 -15.00
CA GLY A 96 -11.29 -10.46 -15.60
C GLY A 96 -12.24 -9.66 -16.51
N GLN A 97 -12.65 -8.49 -16.02
CA GLN A 97 -13.28 -7.43 -16.81
C GLN A 97 -12.23 -6.59 -17.58
N THR A 98 -10.98 -6.51 -17.08
CA THR A 98 -9.93 -5.60 -17.54
C THR A 98 -9.47 -5.82 -18.99
N ALA A 99 -9.49 -7.06 -19.47
CA ALA A 99 -9.11 -7.38 -20.85
C ALA A 99 -10.22 -7.04 -21.87
N ARG A 100 -11.48 -6.93 -21.44
CA ARG A 100 -12.62 -6.77 -22.36
C ARG A 100 -12.76 -5.36 -22.94
N ALA A 101 -12.32 -4.31 -22.26
CA ALA A 101 -12.54 -2.93 -22.71
C ALA A 101 -11.65 -2.51 -23.90
N ILE A 102 -10.40 -2.99 -23.94
CA ILE A 102 -9.41 -2.60 -24.96
C ILE A 102 -9.76 -3.13 -26.35
N ASP A 103 -10.39 -4.30 -26.43
CA ASP A 103 -10.79 -4.99 -27.67
C ASP A 103 -12.17 -4.55 -28.20
N ARG A 104 -12.86 -3.64 -27.50
CA ARG A 104 -14.24 -3.21 -27.82
C ARG A 104 -14.35 -1.88 -28.56
N ILE A 105 -13.24 -1.20 -28.85
CA ILE A 105 -13.25 0.05 -29.62
C ILE A 105 -13.69 -0.24 -31.05
N LYS A 106 -14.89 0.19 -31.40
CA LYS A 106 -15.47 0.00 -32.73
C LYS A 106 -16.30 1.24 -33.07
N PRO A 107 -15.77 2.16 -33.90
CA PRO A 107 -16.50 3.36 -34.30
C PRO A 107 -17.92 3.04 -34.78
N ALA A 108 -18.89 3.81 -34.32
CA ALA A 108 -20.22 3.80 -34.89
C ALA A 108 -20.18 4.42 -36.30
N ASN A 109 -21.04 3.92 -37.18
CA ASN A 109 -21.23 4.47 -38.50
C ASN A 109 -22.72 4.63 -38.80
N PHE A 110 -23.03 5.53 -39.71
CA PHE A 110 -24.37 5.69 -40.26
C PHE A 110 -24.35 5.36 -41.74
N LYS A 111 -24.98 4.24 -42.12
CA LYS A 111 -24.93 3.71 -43.50
C LYS A 111 -23.49 3.63 -44.04
N GLU A 112 -22.57 3.03 -43.28
CA GLU A 112 -21.14 2.91 -43.66
C GLU A 112 -20.34 4.22 -43.61
N LEU A 113 -20.96 5.35 -43.27
CA LEU A 113 -20.25 6.61 -43.01
C LEU A 113 -19.73 6.64 -41.57
N THR A 114 -18.42 6.45 -41.41
CA THR A 114 -17.73 6.55 -40.12
C THR A 114 -17.09 7.94 -39.97
N PRO A 115 -17.46 8.74 -38.96
CA PRO A 115 -16.77 10.00 -38.67
C PRO A 115 -15.27 9.81 -38.45
N GLY A 116 -14.46 10.73 -38.98
CA GLY A 116 -13.00 10.66 -38.99
C GLY A 116 -12.40 9.83 -40.14
N GLU A 117 -13.20 9.03 -40.84
CA GLU A 117 -12.74 8.18 -41.95
C GLU A 117 -13.48 8.48 -43.27
N ALA A 118 -14.79 8.72 -43.20
CA ALA A 118 -15.62 8.95 -44.37
C ALA A 118 -15.29 10.29 -45.04
N THR A 119 -15.16 10.28 -46.36
CA THR A 119 -14.87 11.46 -47.17
C THR A 119 -16.13 12.10 -47.74
N ARG A 120 -16.03 13.35 -48.20
CA ARG A 120 -17.06 14.04 -48.97
C ARG A 120 -17.64 13.18 -50.09
N ASP A 121 -16.78 12.54 -50.88
CA ASP A 121 -17.20 11.72 -52.03
C ASP A 121 -18.03 10.51 -51.58
N LEU A 122 -17.63 9.84 -50.49
CA LEU A 122 -18.36 8.70 -49.94
C LEU A 122 -19.73 9.13 -49.39
N VAL A 123 -19.84 10.34 -48.82
CA VAL A 123 -21.12 10.90 -48.37
C VAL A 123 -22.06 11.11 -49.56
N LEU A 124 -21.57 11.69 -50.65
CA LEU A 124 -22.37 11.89 -51.87
C LEU A 124 -22.78 10.57 -52.52
N GLU A 125 -21.89 9.58 -52.55
CA GLU A 125 -22.19 8.23 -53.06
C GLU A 125 -23.27 7.55 -52.21
N THR A 126 -23.18 7.67 -50.89
CA THR A 126 -24.05 6.96 -49.94
C THR A 126 -25.40 7.64 -49.74
N LEU A 127 -25.43 8.97 -49.63
CA LEU A 127 -26.63 9.75 -49.27
C LEU A 127 -27.18 10.61 -50.42
N GLY A 128 -26.43 10.80 -51.50
CA GLY A 128 -26.79 11.69 -52.61
C GLY A 128 -26.54 13.16 -52.31
N GLU A 129 -27.19 14.04 -53.07
CA GLU A 129 -27.08 15.49 -52.91
C GLU A 129 -27.79 15.98 -51.62
N PRO A 130 -27.17 16.89 -50.84
CA PRO A 130 -27.77 17.42 -49.63
C PRO A 130 -28.98 18.31 -49.92
N ALA A 131 -29.98 18.26 -49.04
CA ALA A 131 -31.15 19.15 -49.11
C ALA A 131 -30.79 20.61 -48.78
N ALA A 132 -29.78 20.82 -47.93
CA ALA A 132 -29.22 22.13 -47.64
C ALA A 132 -27.74 22.02 -47.24
N VAL A 133 -26.95 23.01 -47.63
CA VAL A 133 -25.55 23.18 -47.24
C VAL A 133 -25.41 24.51 -46.51
N SER A 134 -24.82 24.49 -45.32
CA SER A 134 -24.57 25.67 -44.51
C SER A 134 -23.09 25.77 -44.16
N PRO A 135 -22.37 26.81 -44.62
CA PRO A 135 -20.98 27.02 -44.24
C PRO A 135 -20.87 27.45 -42.77
N ARG A 136 -19.88 26.91 -42.06
CA ARG A 136 -19.53 27.22 -40.67
C ARG A 136 -18.02 27.34 -40.54
N GLY A 137 -17.48 28.52 -40.85
CA GLY A 137 -16.03 28.76 -40.84
C GLY A 137 -15.32 27.81 -41.80
N ASP A 138 -14.39 27.01 -41.29
CA ASP A 138 -13.62 26.01 -42.04
C ASP A 138 -14.34 24.66 -42.19
N SER A 139 -15.62 24.59 -41.81
CA SER A 139 -16.46 23.39 -41.94
C SER A 139 -17.74 23.66 -42.73
N GLU A 140 -18.30 22.63 -43.31
CA GLU A 140 -19.60 22.68 -44.00
C GLU A 140 -20.58 21.69 -43.36
N ALA A 141 -21.80 22.14 -43.06
CA ALA A 141 -22.86 21.30 -42.53
C ALA A 141 -23.88 20.99 -43.62
N TRP A 142 -24.00 19.72 -43.97
CA TRP A 142 -24.87 19.18 -44.99
C TRP A 142 -26.10 18.52 -44.34
N THR A 143 -27.31 18.85 -44.80
CA THR A 143 -28.55 18.36 -44.20
C THR A 143 -29.29 17.42 -45.15
N TYR A 144 -29.75 16.29 -44.61
CA TYR A 144 -30.45 15.22 -45.32
C TYR A 144 -31.74 14.81 -44.58
N THR A 145 -32.63 14.14 -45.30
CA THR A 145 -33.74 13.36 -44.74
C THR A 145 -33.57 11.92 -45.18
N VAL A 146 -33.39 11.00 -44.22
CA VAL A 146 -32.97 9.62 -44.52
C VAL A 146 -33.84 8.63 -43.75
N GLY A 147 -34.66 7.85 -44.46
CA GLY A 147 -35.51 6.83 -43.84
C GLY A 147 -36.49 7.44 -42.81
N PRO A 148 -36.57 6.91 -41.57
CA PRO A 148 -37.46 7.43 -40.54
C PRO A 148 -36.94 8.72 -39.88
N PHE A 149 -35.72 9.16 -40.20
CA PHE A 149 -35.09 10.31 -39.55
C PHE A 149 -35.45 11.61 -40.28
N PRO A 150 -36.19 12.54 -39.64
CA PRO A 150 -36.61 13.78 -40.28
C PRO A 150 -35.42 14.66 -40.69
N GLN A 151 -34.33 14.60 -39.93
CA GLN A 151 -33.13 15.37 -40.18
C GLN A 151 -31.87 14.57 -39.80
N VAL A 152 -30.96 14.43 -40.75
CA VAL A 152 -29.59 13.95 -40.54
C VAL A 152 -28.65 15.05 -41.00
N ARG A 153 -27.77 15.53 -40.11
CA ARG A 153 -26.77 16.55 -40.43
C ARG A 153 -25.38 15.93 -40.43
N VAL A 154 -24.68 16.04 -41.55
CA VAL A 154 -23.30 15.59 -41.71
C VAL A 154 -22.42 16.83 -41.75
N THR A 155 -21.45 16.93 -40.85
CA THR A 155 -20.46 18.02 -40.83
C THR A 155 -19.17 17.54 -41.47
N LEU A 156 -18.65 18.30 -42.43
CA LEU A 156 -17.37 18.06 -43.08
C LEU A 156 -16.35 19.10 -42.62
N HIS A 157 -15.15 18.66 -42.26
CA HIS A 157 -13.98 19.48 -42.02
C HIS A 157 -12.84 18.95 -42.89
N GLU A 158 -12.22 19.79 -43.72
CA GLU A 158 -11.17 19.38 -44.66
C GLU A 158 -11.54 18.13 -45.49
N ASP A 159 -12.77 18.10 -46.02
CA ASP A 159 -13.35 17.00 -46.82
C ASP A 159 -13.53 15.65 -46.11
N VAL A 160 -13.35 15.60 -44.80
CA VAL A 160 -13.61 14.42 -43.96
C VAL A 160 -14.82 14.68 -43.07
N VAL A 161 -15.67 13.67 -42.89
CA VAL A 161 -16.83 13.75 -41.98
C VAL A 161 -16.32 13.88 -40.55
N SER A 162 -16.57 15.02 -39.91
CA SER A 162 -16.21 15.25 -38.51
C SER A 162 -17.32 14.79 -37.56
N SER A 163 -18.59 14.96 -37.94
CA SER A 163 -19.73 14.49 -37.14
C SER A 163 -20.98 14.18 -37.98
N ILE A 164 -21.82 13.29 -37.46
CA ILE A 164 -23.15 12.97 -38.00
C ILE A 164 -24.18 13.10 -36.87
N VAL A 165 -25.08 14.07 -36.97
CA VAL A 165 -26.17 14.28 -36.02
C VAL A 165 -27.48 13.74 -36.59
N ILE A 166 -28.08 12.78 -35.91
CA ILE A 166 -29.34 12.13 -36.29
C ILE A 166 -30.43 12.61 -35.34
N HIS A 167 -31.40 13.37 -35.84
CA HIS A 167 -32.56 13.78 -35.08
C HIS A 167 -33.63 12.67 -35.11
N LEU A 168 -34.10 12.26 -33.94
CA LEU A 168 -35.19 11.29 -33.84
C LEU A 168 -36.53 11.96 -34.15
N ALA A 169 -37.48 11.21 -34.72
CA ALA A 169 -38.81 11.72 -35.04
C ALA A 169 -39.58 12.21 -33.80
N SER A 170 -39.27 11.63 -32.64
CA SER A 170 -39.75 12.05 -31.32
C SER A 170 -38.75 11.63 -30.24
N PRO A 171 -38.63 12.37 -29.12
CA PRO A 171 -37.78 11.97 -28.00
C PRO A 171 -38.09 10.55 -27.53
N THR A 172 -37.10 9.67 -27.54
CA THR A 172 -37.25 8.22 -27.29
C THR A 172 -36.56 7.84 -25.97
N ALA A 173 -37.08 6.84 -25.25
CA ALA A 173 -36.48 6.42 -23.98
C ALA A 173 -35.04 5.95 -24.21
N ARG A 174 -34.10 6.42 -23.37
CA ARG A 174 -32.67 6.09 -23.46
C ARG A 174 -32.41 4.59 -23.56
N VAL A 175 -33.11 3.79 -22.76
CA VAL A 175 -32.96 2.32 -22.72
C VAL A 175 -33.31 1.68 -24.06
N ASP A 176 -34.34 2.19 -24.75
CA ASP A 176 -34.75 1.63 -26.04
C ASP A 176 -33.75 1.96 -27.14
N VAL A 177 -33.23 3.19 -27.15
CA VAL A 177 -32.16 3.60 -28.11
C VAL A 177 -30.86 2.81 -27.85
N SER A 178 -30.47 2.64 -26.58
CA SER A 178 -29.31 1.81 -26.20
C SER A 178 -29.43 0.39 -26.73
N ARG A 179 -30.60 -0.24 -26.50
CA ARG A 179 -30.86 -1.62 -26.92
C ARG A 179 -30.84 -1.77 -28.43
N GLU A 180 -31.46 -0.83 -29.16
CA GLU A 180 -31.51 -0.84 -30.63
C GLU A 180 -30.09 -0.72 -31.24
N LEU A 181 -29.22 0.05 -30.58
CA LEU A 181 -27.83 0.25 -31.00
C LEU A 181 -26.85 -0.79 -30.44
N GLY A 182 -27.33 -1.74 -29.61
CA GLY A 182 -26.51 -2.80 -29.01
C GLY A 182 -25.46 -2.26 -28.03
N LEU A 183 -25.80 -1.24 -27.24
CA LEU A 183 -24.89 -0.56 -26.32
C LEU A 183 -24.96 -1.11 -24.89
N ASP A 184 -25.79 -2.12 -24.64
CA ASP A 184 -26.10 -2.63 -23.29
C ASP A 184 -24.88 -3.16 -22.52
N ASP A 185 -23.84 -3.60 -23.25
CA ASP A 185 -22.57 -4.10 -22.69
C ASP A 185 -21.50 -2.99 -22.52
N LEU A 186 -21.82 -1.73 -22.85
CA LEU A 186 -20.92 -0.59 -22.78
C LEU A 186 -21.34 0.36 -21.65
N GLN A 187 -20.34 0.93 -20.97
CA GLN A 187 -20.57 1.88 -19.91
C GLN A 187 -20.49 3.31 -20.46
N PRO A 188 -21.57 4.10 -20.45
CA PRO A 188 -21.49 5.48 -20.88
C PRO A 188 -20.84 6.38 -19.82
N VAL A 189 -20.52 7.60 -20.23
CA VAL A 189 -20.16 8.72 -19.35
C VAL A 189 -21.14 9.86 -19.56
N VAL A 190 -21.59 10.51 -18.48
CA VAL A 190 -22.56 11.60 -18.55
C VAL A 190 -21.83 12.91 -18.81
N VAL A 191 -22.35 13.71 -19.74
CA VAL A 191 -21.86 15.06 -20.01
C VAL A 191 -22.83 16.04 -19.36
N CYS A 192 -22.30 16.95 -18.55
CA CYS A 192 -23.09 17.95 -17.85
C CYS A 192 -22.75 19.37 -18.31
N ASP A 193 -23.65 20.31 -18.09
CA ASP A 193 -23.39 21.74 -18.21
C ASP A 193 -22.61 22.30 -17.01
N GLU A 194 -22.36 23.62 -17.03
CA GLU A 194 -21.68 24.33 -15.94
C GLU A 194 -22.44 24.26 -14.60
N GLN A 195 -23.75 23.99 -14.64
CA GLN A 195 -24.62 23.84 -13.48
C GLN A 195 -24.79 22.36 -13.06
N GLN A 196 -23.95 21.46 -13.61
CA GLN A 196 -23.98 20.01 -13.36
C GLN A 196 -25.29 19.32 -13.80
N GLN A 197 -26.08 19.95 -14.69
CA GLN A 197 -27.25 19.32 -15.28
C GLN A 197 -26.84 18.41 -16.44
N PRO A 198 -27.41 17.18 -16.55
CA PRO A 198 -27.05 16.24 -17.59
C PRO A 198 -27.55 16.71 -18.97
N LEU A 199 -26.61 17.01 -19.87
CA LEU A 199 -26.89 17.34 -21.28
C LEU A 199 -27.05 16.09 -22.14
N GLY A 200 -26.41 14.99 -21.75
CA GLY A 200 -26.36 13.77 -22.55
C GLY A 200 -25.43 12.72 -21.97
N GLU A 201 -25.22 11.66 -22.74
CA GLU A 201 -24.25 10.62 -22.39
C GLU A 201 -23.46 10.17 -23.62
N VAL A 202 -22.19 9.83 -23.40
CA VAL A 202 -21.26 9.40 -24.45
C VAL A 202 -20.88 7.95 -24.21
N TYR A 203 -20.78 7.18 -25.30
CA TYR A 203 -20.24 5.82 -25.38
C TYR A 203 -18.87 5.92 -26.08
N PRO A 204 -17.77 6.11 -25.32
CA PRO A 204 -16.45 6.42 -25.86
C PRO A 204 -15.95 5.39 -26.89
N GLU A 205 -16.23 4.10 -26.67
CA GLU A 205 -15.83 3.00 -27.55
C GLU A 205 -16.44 3.07 -28.95
N ARG A 206 -17.52 3.85 -29.10
CA ARG A 206 -18.28 4.00 -30.34
C ARG A 206 -18.13 5.37 -30.98
N GLY A 207 -17.58 6.36 -30.28
CA GLY A 207 -17.66 7.76 -30.71
C GLY A 207 -19.12 8.21 -30.86
N LEU A 208 -19.99 7.78 -29.93
CA LEU A 208 -21.43 7.97 -30.02
C LEU A 208 -21.93 8.72 -28.79
N MET A 209 -22.76 9.74 -28.99
CA MET A 209 -23.38 10.52 -27.93
C MET A 209 -24.90 10.54 -28.09
N PHE A 210 -25.61 10.44 -26.97
CA PHE A 210 -27.00 10.82 -26.86
C PHE A 210 -27.11 12.23 -26.34
N ALA A 211 -27.84 13.10 -27.04
CA ALA A 211 -28.29 14.37 -26.50
C ALA A 211 -29.71 14.22 -25.96
N TYR A 212 -29.93 14.65 -24.73
CA TYR A 212 -31.23 14.58 -24.09
C TYR A 212 -32.13 15.76 -24.51
N ALA A 213 -33.43 15.51 -24.53
CA ALA A 213 -34.41 16.58 -24.72
C ALA A 213 -34.43 17.51 -23.48
N ASP A 214 -34.66 18.81 -23.71
CA ASP A 214 -34.77 19.82 -22.64
C ASP A 214 -35.78 19.39 -21.56
N GLY A 215 -35.40 19.54 -20.29
CA GLY A 215 -36.27 19.25 -19.15
C GLY A 215 -36.22 17.82 -18.60
N ALA A 216 -35.12 17.09 -18.85
CA ALA A 216 -34.77 15.89 -18.08
C ALA A 216 -34.47 16.29 -16.62
N ALA A 217 -35.52 16.58 -15.84
CA ALA A 217 -35.42 16.87 -14.42
C ALA A 217 -35.03 15.61 -13.63
N ASP A 218 -34.37 15.82 -12.49
CA ASP A 218 -33.99 14.78 -11.54
C ASP A 218 -35.11 13.75 -11.32
N GLY A 219 -34.84 12.49 -11.67
CA GLY A 219 -35.73 11.36 -11.41
C GLY A 219 -36.70 10.97 -12.54
N MET A 220 -36.76 11.69 -13.67
CA MET A 220 -37.45 11.20 -14.87
C MET A 220 -36.51 10.40 -15.77
N GLU A 221 -37.03 9.36 -16.45
CA GLU A 221 -36.26 8.62 -17.45
C GLU A 221 -35.80 9.55 -18.58
N ALA A 222 -34.48 9.64 -18.78
CA ALA A 222 -33.89 10.46 -19.83
C ALA A 222 -34.41 10.05 -21.21
N ARG A 223 -34.83 11.05 -22.00
CA ARG A 223 -35.30 10.85 -23.38
C ARG A 223 -34.29 11.43 -24.35
N VAL A 224 -33.83 10.59 -25.27
CA VAL A 224 -32.88 10.94 -26.32
C VAL A 224 -33.62 11.66 -27.43
N GLU A 225 -33.17 12.86 -27.78
CA GLU A 225 -33.67 13.62 -28.93
C GLU A 225 -32.77 13.43 -30.15
N GLN A 226 -31.46 13.36 -29.92
CA GLN A 226 -30.45 13.25 -30.98
C GLN A 226 -29.44 12.16 -30.66
N VAL A 227 -29.05 11.41 -31.70
CA VAL A 227 -27.90 10.51 -31.69
C VAL A 227 -26.80 11.16 -32.52
N ILE A 228 -25.67 11.43 -31.89
CA ILE A 228 -24.53 12.12 -32.49
C ILE A 228 -23.40 11.10 -32.64
N LEU A 229 -22.86 10.98 -33.84
CA LEU A 229 -21.67 10.18 -34.13
C LEU A 229 -20.50 11.11 -34.40
N GLU A 230 -19.38 10.88 -33.75
CA GLU A 230 -18.13 11.64 -33.89
C GLU A 230 -16.95 10.67 -33.99
N ALA A 231 -15.79 11.20 -34.40
CA ALA A 231 -14.56 10.42 -34.34
C ALA A 231 -14.27 10.03 -32.89
N ILE A 232 -13.69 8.85 -32.66
CA ILE A 232 -13.32 8.44 -31.31
C ILE A 232 -12.17 9.33 -30.82
N THR A 233 -12.41 10.07 -29.74
CA THR A 233 -11.41 10.92 -29.09
C THR A 233 -11.13 10.47 -27.66
N VAL A 234 -10.14 11.09 -27.02
CA VAL A 234 -9.65 10.68 -25.69
C VAL A 234 -10.42 11.31 -24.54
N GLU A 235 -11.05 12.46 -24.76
CA GLU A 235 -11.71 13.26 -23.73
C GLU A 235 -12.85 12.49 -23.03
N PRO A 236 -13.71 11.73 -23.73
CA PRO A 236 -14.76 10.95 -23.07
C PRO A 236 -14.20 9.82 -22.18
N PHE A 237 -13.08 9.19 -22.55
CA PHE A 237 -12.42 8.20 -21.70
C PHE A 237 -11.84 8.85 -20.44
N LEU A 238 -11.19 10.01 -20.58
CA LEU A 238 -10.66 10.76 -19.42
C LEU A 238 -11.78 11.25 -18.50
N LEU A 239 -12.88 11.74 -19.06
CA LEU A 239 -14.05 12.16 -18.30
C LEU A 239 -14.64 10.98 -17.52
N ARG A 240 -14.72 9.80 -18.15
CA ARG A 240 -15.20 8.58 -17.49
C ARG A 240 -14.30 8.17 -16.32
N VAL A 241 -12.97 8.27 -16.48
CA VAL A 241 -12.00 8.05 -15.39
C VAL A 241 -12.18 9.03 -14.24
N GLN A 242 -12.58 10.27 -14.51
CA GLN A 242 -12.78 11.31 -13.48
C GLN A 242 -14.11 11.15 -12.73
N GLN A 243 -15.19 10.77 -13.42
CA GLN A 243 -16.52 10.62 -12.83
C GLN A 243 -16.73 9.27 -12.15
N GLN A 244 -15.98 8.23 -12.53
CA GLN A 244 -16.10 6.92 -11.89
C GLN A 244 -15.69 6.96 -10.42
N PRO A 245 -16.32 6.12 -9.56
CA PRO A 245 -15.88 5.94 -8.19
C PRO A 245 -14.38 5.65 -8.12
N VAL A 246 -13.71 6.23 -7.12
CA VAL A 246 -12.25 6.11 -7.00
C VAL A 246 -11.80 4.66 -6.89
N GLU A 247 -12.66 3.79 -6.37
CA GLU A 247 -12.48 2.35 -6.12
C GLU A 247 -12.53 1.49 -7.40
N HIS A 248 -12.94 2.02 -8.55
CA HIS A 248 -13.03 1.26 -9.81
C HIS A 248 -11.68 1.22 -10.56
N TYR A 249 -10.62 0.76 -9.91
CA TYR A 249 -9.25 0.77 -10.43
C TYR A 249 -9.11 0.05 -11.77
N ALA A 250 -9.68 -1.14 -11.93
CA ALA A 250 -9.53 -1.96 -13.13
C ALA A 250 -10.11 -1.26 -14.37
N GLN A 251 -11.32 -0.71 -14.25
CA GLN A 251 -11.98 0.00 -15.35
C GLN A 251 -11.29 1.32 -15.67
N ARG A 252 -10.89 2.10 -14.65
CA ARG A 252 -10.16 3.36 -14.85
C ARG A 252 -8.82 3.13 -15.54
N LEU A 253 -8.07 2.10 -15.15
CA LEU A 253 -6.83 1.71 -15.83
C LEU A 253 -7.09 1.25 -17.27
N ALA A 254 -8.19 0.56 -17.53
CA ALA A 254 -8.55 0.15 -18.89
C ALA A 254 -8.80 1.36 -19.80
N ASP A 255 -9.54 2.35 -19.32
CA ASP A 255 -9.80 3.61 -20.05
C ASP A 255 -8.49 4.39 -20.30
N LEU A 256 -7.64 4.50 -19.29
CA LEU A 256 -6.33 5.16 -19.43
C LEU A 256 -5.42 4.46 -20.44
N ARG A 257 -5.48 3.12 -20.55
CA ARG A 257 -4.76 2.38 -21.60
C ARG A 257 -5.32 2.69 -22.99
N VAL A 258 -6.62 2.93 -23.13
CA VAL A 258 -7.20 3.42 -24.40
C VAL A 258 -6.63 4.80 -24.73
N VAL A 259 -6.67 5.73 -23.78
CA VAL A 259 -6.12 7.09 -23.96
C VAL A 259 -4.65 7.04 -24.35
N GLN A 260 -3.83 6.23 -23.69
CA GLN A 260 -2.40 6.10 -24.00
C GLN A 260 -2.14 5.52 -25.41
N ARG A 261 -3.07 4.73 -25.97
CA ARG A 261 -2.97 4.24 -27.36
C ARG A 261 -3.36 5.31 -28.37
N LEU A 262 -4.44 6.05 -28.10
CA LEU A 262 -4.96 7.07 -29.02
C LEU A 262 -4.13 8.37 -28.96
N ALA A 263 -3.63 8.74 -27.78
CA ALA A 263 -2.82 9.93 -27.52
C ALA A 263 -1.56 9.55 -26.68
N PRO A 264 -0.51 8.98 -27.31
CA PRO A 264 0.70 8.51 -26.62
C PRO A 264 1.58 9.63 -26.02
N GLU A 265 1.20 10.89 -26.27
CA GLU A 265 1.83 12.10 -25.73
C GLU A 265 0.97 12.83 -24.70
N ASP A 266 -0.16 12.26 -24.28
CA ASP A 266 -0.99 12.83 -23.21
C ASP A 266 -0.35 12.58 -21.83
N PRO A 267 0.16 13.63 -21.14
CA PRO A 267 0.79 13.45 -19.84
C PRO A 267 -0.21 13.14 -18.71
N VAL A 268 -1.48 13.55 -18.84
CA VAL A 268 -2.54 13.35 -17.83
C VAL A 268 -2.85 11.87 -17.72
N ALA A 269 -2.94 11.16 -18.85
CA ALA A 269 -3.21 9.73 -18.86
C ALA A 269 -2.14 8.92 -18.12
N PHE A 270 -0.86 9.28 -18.29
CA PHE A 270 0.25 8.64 -17.57
C PHE A 270 0.29 9.03 -16.09
N GLY A 271 -0.01 10.30 -15.75
CA GLY A 271 -0.08 10.76 -14.36
C GLY A 271 -1.18 10.07 -13.55
N LEU A 272 -2.39 9.96 -14.12
CA LEU A 272 -3.51 9.24 -13.48
C LEU A 272 -3.23 7.75 -13.36
N ALA A 273 -2.66 7.13 -14.39
CA ALA A 273 -2.27 5.72 -14.33
C ALA A 273 -1.24 5.48 -13.22
N ALA A 274 -0.20 6.31 -13.11
CA ALA A 274 0.80 6.21 -12.05
C ALA A 274 0.17 6.26 -10.65
N ARG A 275 -0.79 7.16 -10.43
CA ARG A 275 -1.51 7.27 -9.14
C ARG A 275 -2.29 6.00 -8.81
N ILE A 276 -3.07 5.47 -9.77
CA ILE A 276 -3.87 4.26 -9.54
C ILE A 276 -2.97 3.05 -9.35
N GLU A 277 -1.88 2.94 -10.12
CA GLU A 277 -0.91 1.85 -9.98
C GLU A 277 -0.19 1.88 -8.61
N LEU A 278 0.10 3.06 -8.05
CA LEU A 278 0.60 3.17 -6.67
C LEU A 278 -0.44 2.69 -5.65
N ALA A 279 -1.71 3.05 -5.81
CA ALA A 279 -2.79 2.55 -4.95
C ALA A 279 -2.96 1.02 -5.04
N CYS A 280 -2.79 0.45 -6.25
CA CYS A 280 -2.76 -0.99 -6.49
C CYS A 280 -1.51 -1.66 -5.90
N GLY A 281 -0.51 -0.91 -5.43
CA GLY A 281 0.76 -1.46 -4.93
C GLY A 281 1.68 -1.99 -6.02
N ARG A 282 1.63 -1.40 -7.22
CA ARG A 282 2.47 -1.73 -8.37
C ARG A 282 3.48 -0.60 -8.64
N PRO A 283 4.46 -0.38 -7.73
CA PRO A 283 5.33 0.79 -7.80
C PRO A 283 6.27 0.78 -9.01
N LEU A 284 6.58 -0.39 -9.59
CA LEU A 284 7.38 -0.49 -10.82
C LEU A 284 6.62 0.02 -12.05
N THR A 285 5.38 -0.41 -12.25
CA THR A 285 4.50 0.10 -13.30
C THR A 285 4.22 1.60 -13.10
N ALA A 286 3.97 2.01 -11.85
CA ALA A 286 3.80 3.41 -11.53
C ALA A 286 5.04 4.26 -11.83
N LEU A 287 6.25 3.73 -11.56
CA LEU A 287 7.51 4.41 -11.89
C LEU A 287 7.58 4.70 -13.39
N ALA A 288 7.31 3.70 -14.24
CA ALA A 288 7.35 3.87 -15.69
C ALA A 288 6.34 4.92 -16.20
N ALA A 289 5.11 4.87 -15.67
CA ALA A 289 4.07 5.85 -16.01
C ALA A 289 4.44 7.26 -15.53
N ALA A 290 4.90 7.42 -14.29
CA ALA A 290 5.31 8.72 -13.73
C ALA A 290 6.51 9.31 -14.49
N GLN A 291 7.50 8.50 -14.87
CA GLN A 291 8.64 8.93 -15.69
C GLN A 291 8.18 9.45 -17.05
N LYS A 292 7.22 8.77 -17.70
CA LYS A 292 6.65 9.21 -18.98
C LYS A 292 5.87 10.51 -18.82
N ALA A 293 5.08 10.67 -17.75
CA ALA A 293 4.37 11.91 -17.45
C ALA A 293 5.33 13.09 -17.24
N VAL A 294 6.39 12.91 -16.45
CA VAL A 294 7.44 13.94 -16.25
C VAL A 294 8.19 14.25 -17.54
N LYS A 295 8.47 13.24 -18.37
CA LYS A 295 9.13 13.46 -19.67
C LYS A 295 8.26 14.33 -20.61
N LEU A 296 6.95 14.12 -20.60
CA LEU A 296 6.00 14.87 -21.43
C LEU A 296 5.72 16.28 -20.85
N ARG A 297 5.73 16.44 -19.52
CA ARG A 297 5.51 17.71 -18.83
C ARG A 297 6.43 17.84 -17.62
N ALA A 298 7.64 18.35 -17.84
CA ALA A 298 8.72 18.38 -16.85
C ALA A 298 8.52 19.42 -15.74
N ASP A 299 7.73 20.45 -16.00
CA ASP A 299 7.35 21.54 -15.10
C ASP A 299 6.24 21.16 -14.11
N SER A 300 5.55 20.03 -14.33
CA SER A 300 4.50 19.56 -13.42
C SER A 300 5.08 19.03 -12.10
N VAL A 301 4.92 19.81 -11.03
CA VAL A 301 5.27 19.38 -9.66
C VAL A 301 4.52 18.12 -9.24
N GLU A 302 3.25 18.02 -9.61
CA GLU A 302 2.43 16.87 -9.29
C GLU A 302 3.03 15.57 -9.84
N TYR A 303 3.52 15.58 -11.09
CA TYR A 303 4.16 14.41 -11.68
C TYR A 303 5.54 14.13 -11.07
N GLN A 304 6.28 15.17 -10.66
CA GLN A 304 7.54 15.00 -9.94
C GLN A 304 7.31 14.35 -8.56
N LEU A 305 6.26 14.74 -7.83
CA LEU A 305 5.90 14.15 -6.55
C LEU A 305 5.40 12.70 -6.69
N LEU A 306 4.61 12.40 -7.74
CA LEU A 306 4.22 11.01 -8.06
C LEU A 306 5.45 10.14 -8.40
N LEU A 307 6.38 10.68 -9.18
CA LEU A 307 7.64 10.00 -9.48
C LEU A 307 8.46 9.75 -8.20
N ALA A 308 8.52 10.73 -7.30
CA ALA A 308 9.22 10.59 -6.04
C ALA A 308 8.58 9.50 -5.15
N ASP A 309 7.25 9.42 -5.08
CA ASP A 309 6.59 8.38 -4.27
C ASP A 309 6.79 6.99 -4.86
N ALA A 310 6.71 6.83 -6.19
CA ALA A 310 7.05 5.57 -6.86
C ALA A 310 8.50 5.13 -6.56
N LYS A 311 9.46 6.06 -6.63
CA LYS A 311 10.86 5.81 -6.29
C LYS A 311 11.04 5.42 -4.83
N ARG A 312 10.36 6.12 -3.90
CA ARG A 312 10.38 5.80 -2.47
C ARG A 312 9.87 4.39 -2.21
N GLN A 313 8.76 3.98 -2.83
CA GLN A 313 8.20 2.63 -2.65
C GLN A 313 9.10 1.53 -3.20
N LEU A 314 9.98 1.85 -4.17
CA LEU A 314 11.02 0.95 -4.69
C LEU A 314 12.35 1.02 -3.92
N GLY A 315 12.43 1.80 -2.83
CA GLY A 315 13.65 1.99 -2.05
C GLY A 315 14.69 2.92 -2.69
N GLN A 316 14.37 3.60 -3.80
CA GLN A 316 15.22 4.61 -4.46
C GLN A 316 15.14 5.96 -3.71
N THR A 317 15.34 5.92 -2.40
CA THR A 317 15.00 7.04 -1.49
C THR A 317 15.85 8.28 -1.73
N ARG A 318 17.12 8.13 -2.12
CA ARG A 318 17.98 9.28 -2.41
C ARG A 318 17.42 10.14 -3.54
N GLU A 319 17.07 9.51 -4.66
CA GLU A 319 16.49 10.20 -5.81
C GLU A 319 15.12 10.79 -5.48
N ALA A 320 14.30 10.06 -4.70
CA ALA A 320 13.01 10.55 -4.23
C ALA A 320 13.16 11.81 -3.35
N LEU A 321 14.13 11.84 -2.43
CA LEU A 321 14.43 13.01 -1.60
C LEU A 321 14.86 14.21 -2.43
N GLU A 322 15.68 14.00 -3.46
CA GLU A 322 16.13 15.07 -4.37
C GLU A 322 14.94 15.68 -5.12
N LEU A 323 14.02 14.86 -5.63
CA LEU A 323 12.79 15.30 -6.29
C LEU A 323 11.88 16.12 -5.37
N VAL A 324 11.59 15.61 -4.17
CA VAL A 324 10.69 16.30 -3.22
C VAL A 324 11.29 17.62 -2.72
N ARG A 325 12.59 17.65 -2.42
CA ARG A 325 13.28 18.90 -2.07
C ARG A 325 13.32 19.87 -3.25
N GLY A 326 13.38 19.37 -4.48
CA GLY A 326 13.25 20.16 -5.69
C GLY A 326 11.88 20.83 -5.80
N ALA A 327 10.81 20.07 -5.58
CA ALA A 327 9.44 20.58 -5.56
C ALA A 327 9.25 21.68 -4.50
N LEU A 328 9.73 21.47 -3.27
CA LEU A 328 9.62 22.45 -2.17
C LEU A 328 10.41 23.75 -2.39
N ARG A 329 11.33 23.80 -3.36
CA ARG A 329 12.05 25.05 -3.71
C ARG A 329 11.27 25.93 -4.69
N GLN A 330 10.18 25.44 -5.27
CA GLN A 330 9.35 26.22 -6.17
C GLN A 330 8.45 27.19 -5.38
N SER A 331 8.24 28.40 -5.90
CA SER A 331 7.48 29.45 -5.20
C SER A 331 5.96 29.30 -5.30
N ASP A 332 5.47 28.61 -6.33
CA ASP A 332 4.07 28.67 -6.76
C ASP A 332 3.36 27.31 -6.56
N LEU A 333 3.55 26.70 -5.39
CA LEU A 333 2.90 25.43 -5.07
C LEU A 333 1.44 25.64 -4.64
N SER A 334 0.53 24.82 -5.16
CA SER A 334 -0.82 24.74 -4.59
C SER A 334 -0.76 24.17 -3.16
N PRO A 335 -1.75 24.45 -2.29
CA PRO A 335 -1.79 23.88 -0.94
C PRO A 335 -1.69 22.35 -0.93
N LEU A 336 -2.34 21.68 -1.87
CA LEU A 336 -2.28 20.23 -2.03
C LEU A 336 -0.87 19.74 -2.40
N GLN A 337 -0.20 20.42 -3.32
CA GLN A 337 1.18 20.09 -3.72
C GLN A 337 2.16 20.32 -2.56
N GLN A 338 2.01 21.44 -1.85
CA GLN A 338 2.85 21.78 -0.70
C GLN A 338 2.68 20.76 0.43
N ALA A 339 1.44 20.46 0.83
CA ALA A 339 1.15 19.48 1.86
C ALA A 339 1.71 18.10 1.47
N ARG A 340 1.53 17.67 0.21
CA ARG A 340 1.99 16.36 -0.26
C ARG A 340 3.50 16.26 -0.28
N ALA A 341 4.20 17.33 -0.68
CA ALA A 341 5.66 17.37 -0.66
C ALA A 341 6.20 17.26 0.77
N HIS A 342 5.65 18.02 1.72
CA HIS A 342 6.02 17.91 3.14
C HIS A 342 5.73 16.53 3.73
N TYR A 343 4.57 15.95 3.41
CA TYR A 343 4.20 14.59 3.83
C TYR A 343 5.22 13.56 3.34
N LEU A 344 5.52 13.56 2.03
CA LEU A 344 6.49 12.63 1.44
C LEU A 344 7.88 12.81 2.02
N LEU A 345 8.32 14.06 2.25
CA LEU A 345 9.60 14.34 2.88
C LEU A 345 9.65 13.79 4.31
N GLY A 346 8.61 14.04 5.11
CA GLY A 346 8.47 13.50 6.46
C GLY A 346 8.54 11.96 6.48
N ARG A 347 7.77 11.29 5.61
CA ARG A 347 7.79 9.83 5.45
C ARG A 347 9.19 9.30 5.14
N MET A 348 9.88 9.90 4.18
CA MET A 348 11.23 9.46 3.78
C MET A 348 12.25 9.66 4.90
N LEU A 349 12.21 10.79 5.61
CA LEU A 349 13.11 11.05 6.74
C LEU A 349 12.86 10.12 7.94
N ALA A 350 11.63 9.64 8.11
CA ALA A 350 11.27 8.68 9.15
C ALA A 350 11.70 7.25 8.83
N THR A 351 11.68 6.87 7.55
CA THR A 351 11.83 5.46 7.13
C THR A 351 13.19 5.15 6.52
N ALA A 352 13.90 6.13 5.96
CA ALA A 352 15.18 5.92 5.29
C ALA A 352 16.39 6.13 6.21
N PRO A 353 17.44 5.29 6.11
CA PRO A 353 18.69 5.52 6.82
C PRO A 353 19.49 6.73 6.30
N PRO A 354 20.15 7.49 7.19
CA PRO A 354 19.93 7.50 8.64
C PRO A 354 18.59 8.17 8.99
N ARG A 355 17.81 7.54 9.87
CA ARG A 355 16.48 8.04 10.26
C ARG A 355 16.63 9.37 11.02
N ASN A 356 15.89 10.39 10.58
CA ASN A 356 15.85 11.70 11.23
C ASN A 356 14.43 12.00 11.71
N TYR A 357 14.05 11.39 12.83
CA TYR A 357 12.71 11.52 13.41
C TYR A 357 12.34 12.96 13.79
N ARG A 358 13.31 13.81 14.16
CA ARG A 358 13.05 15.21 14.50
C ARG A 358 12.61 15.99 13.25
N GLN A 359 13.39 15.93 12.18
CA GLN A 359 13.03 16.61 10.95
C GLN A 359 11.80 15.97 10.31
N ALA A 360 11.66 14.64 10.37
CA ALA A 360 10.46 13.96 9.89
C ALA A 360 9.18 14.49 10.54
N MET A 361 9.21 14.71 11.86
CA MET A 361 8.11 15.30 12.61
C MET A 361 7.82 16.74 12.17
N GLU A 362 8.84 17.59 12.02
CA GLU A 362 8.70 18.97 11.57
C GLU A 362 8.02 19.06 10.19
N GLU A 363 8.47 18.26 9.24
CA GLU A 363 7.92 18.19 7.88
C GLU A 363 6.48 17.64 7.89
N THR A 364 6.21 16.59 8.67
CA THR A 364 4.86 16.01 8.76
C THR A 364 3.87 17.00 9.41
N VAL A 365 4.30 17.73 10.43
CA VAL A 365 3.48 18.80 11.04
C VAL A 365 3.22 19.94 10.06
N ALA A 366 4.19 20.28 9.20
CA ALA A 366 3.98 21.26 8.14
C ALA A 366 2.90 20.77 7.15
N ALA A 367 2.93 19.50 6.76
CA ALA A 367 1.91 18.88 5.93
C ALA A 367 0.50 18.96 6.56
N ILE A 368 0.38 18.58 7.84
CA ILE A 368 -0.89 18.66 8.60
C ILE A 368 -1.42 20.09 8.63
N LYS A 369 -0.57 21.08 8.94
CA LYS A 369 -0.99 22.50 9.00
C LYS A 369 -1.53 22.99 7.67
N VAL A 370 -0.84 22.68 6.56
CA VAL A 370 -1.29 23.08 5.22
C VAL A 370 -2.59 22.35 4.86
N ALA A 371 -2.67 21.04 5.08
CA ALA A 371 -3.86 20.26 4.74
C ALA A 371 -5.09 20.70 5.54
N ALA A 372 -4.98 20.76 6.88
CA ALA A 372 -6.05 21.17 7.78
C ALA A 372 -6.56 22.60 7.47
N GLY A 373 -5.67 23.51 7.06
CA GLY A 373 -6.07 24.87 6.67
C GLY A 373 -6.83 24.98 5.36
N ASN A 374 -6.96 23.88 4.59
CA ASN A 374 -7.53 23.88 3.24
C ASN A 374 -8.65 22.82 3.05
N VAL A 375 -9.15 22.18 4.12
CA VAL A 375 -10.21 21.15 4.05
C VAL A 375 -11.61 21.69 3.76
N GLU A 376 -11.80 23.01 3.73
CA GLU A 376 -13.11 23.67 3.49
C GLU A 376 -13.26 24.24 2.07
N GLY A 377 -12.36 23.92 1.13
CA GLY A 377 -12.44 24.45 -0.25
C GLY A 377 -13.75 24.09 -0.97
N GLU A 378 -14.19 24.87 -1.95
CA GLU A 378 -15.48 24.65 -2.64
C GLU A 378 -15.49 23.43 -3.58
N ASP A 379 -14.33 23.10 -4.18
CA ASP A 379 -14.19 21.94 -5.05
C ASP A 379 -14.15 20.64 -4.24
N ARG A 380 -15.16 19.78 -4.46
CA ARG A 380 -15.27 18.47 -3.79
C ARG A 380 -14.08 17.56 -4.12
N ALA A 381 -13.60 17.55 -5.34
CA ALA A 381 -12.50 16.67 -5.73
C ALA A 381 -11.20 17.05 -4.99
N ALA A 382 -10.87 18.34 -4.98
CA ALA A 382 -9.75 18.86 -4.19
C ALA A 382 -9.92 18.64 -2.68
N ARG A 383 -11.14 18.80 -2.13
CA ARG A 383 -11.42 18.52 -0.71
C ARG A 383 -11.15 17.06 -0.33
N VAL A 384 -11.64 16.12 -1.13
CA VAL A 384 -11.40 14.68 -0.90
C VAL A 384 -9.90 14.38 -0.89
N GLU A 385 -9.14 14.92 -1.86
CA GLU A 385 -7.69 14.70 -1.91
C GLU A 385 -6.92 15.32 -0.73
N ILE A 386 -7.26 16.55 -0.33
CA ILE A 386 -6.55 17.21 0.78
C ILE A 386 -6.91 16.58 2.13
N GLN A 387 -8.15 16.11 2.31
CA GLN A 387 -8.59 15.48 3.54
C GLN A 387 -8.04 14.05 3.68
N GLN A 388 -7.94 13.29 2.59
CA GLN A 388 -7.20 12.02 2.57
C GLN A 388 -5.73 12.24 2.98
N LEU A 389 -5.08 13.28 2.44
CA LEU A 389 -3.71 13.60 2.80
C LEU A 389 -3.56 14.02 4.27
N LEU A 390 -4.55 14.71 4.84
CA LEU A 390 -4.57 15.05 6.27
C LEU A 390 -4.55 13.79 7.12
N VAL A 391 -5.43 12.82 6.82
CA VAL A 391 -5.45 11.52 7.51
C VAL A 391 -4.08 10.83 7.40
N ASP A 392 -3.53 10.74 6.20
CA ASP A 392 -2.23 10.09 5.97
C ASP A 392 -1.10 10.78 6.77
N ALA A 393 -1.12 12.11 6.86
CA ALA A 393 -0.12 12.88 7.59
C ALA A 393 -0.25 12.73 9.11
N GLU A 394 -1.47 12.70 9.65
CA GLU A 394 -1.73 12.47 11.08
C GLU A 394 -1.33 11.06 11.51
N LEU A 395 -1.66 10.05 10.70
CA LEU A 395 -1.19 8.67 10.91
C LEU A 395 0.34 8.59 10.87
N SER A 396 0.96 9.24 9.88
CA SER A 396 2.42 9.30 9.79
C SER A 396 3.05 9.96 11.01
N LEU A 397 2.43 11.01 11.57
CA LEU A 397 2.93 11.67 12.77
C LEU A 397 2.87 10.73 13.99
N ALA A 398 1.78 9.97 14.14
CA ALA A 398 1.65 8.97 15.18
C ALA A 398 2.76 7.91 15.11
N GLU A 399 3.05 7.38 13.91
CA GLU A 399 4.17 6.44 13.70
C GLU A 399 5.52 7.08 14.01
N ILE A 400 5.75 8.29 13.49
CA ILE A 400 6.99 9.02 13.73
C ILE A 400 7.22 9.10 15.23
N LEU A 401 6.24 9.59 16.00
CA LEU A 401 6.28 9.71 17.47
C LEU A 401 6.48 8.37 18.20
N ALA A 402 5.88 7.30 17.70
CA ALA A 402 6.02 5.97 18.26
C ALA A 402 7.47 5.46 18.17
N TYR A 403 8.12 5.65 17.02
CA TYR A 403 9.43 5.06 16.73
C TYR A 403 10.62 5.93 17.10
N GLY A 404 10.46 7.25 17.15
CA GLY A 404 11.55 8.14 17.54
C GLY A 404 11.74 8.31 19.06
N PRO A 405 12.75 9.10 19.49
CA PRO A 405 13.28 9.05 20.84
C PRO A 405 12.58 10.01 21.84
N TRP A 406 11.24 10.11 21.83
CA TRP A 406 10.51 11.00 22.75
C TRP A 406 10.02 10.31 24.01
N LYS A 407 9.72 11.13 25.02
CA LYS A 407 9.09 10.72 26.29
C LYS A 407 7.56 10.81 26.18
N GLN A 408 6.85 10.17 27.11
CA GLN A 408 5.36 10.24 27.22
C GLN A 408 4.59 9.74 25.97
N LYS A 409 5.21 8.85 25.19
CA LYS A 409 4.62 8.24 23.98
C LYS A 409 3.20 7.72 24.19
N HIS A 410 2.98 7.04 25.30
CA HIS A 410 1.68 6.46 25.68
C HIS A 410 0.54 7.48 25.85
N GLN A 411 0.85 8.75 26.10
CA GLN A 411 -0.17 9.80 26.26
C GLN A 411 -0.49 10.45 24.92
N VAL A 412 0.54 10.72 24.12
CA VAL A 412 0.43 11.54 22.92
C VAL A 412 0.00 10.73 21.69
N ILE A 413 0.48 9.51 21.53
CA ILE A 413 0.19 8.69 20.34
C ILE A 413 -1.31 8.37 20.22
N PRO A 414 -2.01 7.92 21.28
CA PRO A 414 -3.45 7.67 21.19
C PRO A 414 -4.25 8.90 20.78
N GLN A 415 -3.84 10.10 21.19
CA GLN A 415 -4.52 11.34 20.80
C GLN A 415 -4.45 11.58 19.29
N TRP A 416 -3.26 11.42 18.69
CA TRP A 416 -3.09 11.57 17.23
C TRP A 416 -3.82 10.49 16.44
N LEU A 417 -3.89 9.26 16.94
CA LEU A 417 -4.68 8.19 16.31
C LEU A 417 -6.18 8.54 16.30
N VAL A 418 -6.71 9.07 17.41
CA VAL A 418 -8.10 9.53 17.50
C VAL A 418 -8.36 10.71 16.56
N THR A 419 -7.42 11.65 16.44
CA THR A 419 -7.53 12.77 15.49
C THR A 419 -7.61 12.25 14.05
N ALA A 420 -6.72 11.31 13.68
CA ALA A 420 -6.72 10.71 12.35
C ALA A 420 -8.01 9.93 12.05
N GLU A 421 -8.51 9.16 13.02
CA GLU A 421 -9.79 8.45 12.89
C GLU A 421 -10.96 9.42 12.71
N LYS A 422 -10.97 10.53 13.44
CA LYS A 422 -11.98 11.58 13.27
C LYS A 422 -11.92 12.19 11.87
N ALA A 423 -10.74 12.56 11.39
CA ALA A 423 -10.55 13.11 10.04
C ALA A 423 -10.98 12.12 8.95
N ALA A 424 -10.73 10.82 9.15
CA ALA A 424 -11.16 9.75 8.27
C ALA A 424 -12.69 9.61 8.22
N ASN A 425 -13.35 9.63 9.39
CA ASN A 425 -14.81 9.58 9.44
C ASN A 425 -15.45 10.83 8.80
N GLU A 426 -14.87 12.02 9.02
CA GLU A 426 -15.33 13.24 8.35
C GLU A 426 -15.20 13.15 6.83
N LEU A 427 -14.10 12.58 6.31
CA LEU A 427 -13.92 12.34 4.88
C LEU A 427 -15.02 11.43 4.30
N ILE A 428 -15.35 10.35 5.01
CA ILE A 428 -16.36 9.37 4.60
C ILE A 428 -17.76 10.00 4.65
N GLU A 429 -18.13 10.61 5.78
CA GLU A 429 -19.50 11.08 6.03
C GLU A 429 -19.84 12.36 5.25
N ARG A 430 -18.88 13.30 5.17
CA ARG A 430 -19.12 14.62 4.57
C ARG A 430 -18.89 14.63 3.06
N ASP A 431 -17.77 14.06 2.62
CA ASP A 431 -17.31 14.19 1.23
C ASP A 431 -17.50 12.89 0.41
N GLY A 432 -17.98 11.82 1.05
CA GLY A 432 -18.20 10.52 0.41
C GLY A 432 -16.88 9.84 0.01
N GLY A 433 -15.82 10.05 0.79
CA GLY A 433 -14.54 9.39 0.58
C GLY A 433 -14.59 7.89 0.83
N PRO A 434 -13.57 7.15 0.40
CA PRO A 434 -13.59 5.69 0.44
C PRO A 434 -13.43 5.19 1.88
N ARG A 435 -14.20 4.15 2.24
CA ARG A 435 -14.25 3.62 3.63
C ARG A 435 -13.01 2.85 4.03
N ASP A 436 -12.24 2.40 3.05
CA ASP A 436 -11.00 1.65 3.21
C ASP A 436 -9.87 2.47 3.87
N VAL A 437 -10.00 3.80 3.97
CA VAL A 437 -9.10 4.66 4.73
C VAL A 437 -9.00 4.25 6.20
N LEU A 438 -10.08 3.71 6.78
CA LEU A 438 -10.09 3.22 8.17
C LEU A 438 -9.17 2.00 8.35
N LEU A 439 -8.90 1.21 7.31
CA LEU A 439 -7.89 0.14 7.40
C LEU A 439 -6.48 0.73 7.60
N SER A 440 -6.19 1.92 7.07
CA SER A 440 -4.92 2.62 7.33
C SER A 440 -4.82 3.08 8.78
N VAL A 441 -5.93 3.53 9.38
CA VAL A 441 -6.01 3.88 10.81
C VAL A 441 -5.72 2.66 11.68
N TYR A 442 -6.35 1.51 11.38
CA TYR A 442 -6.13 0.27 12.13
C TYR A 442 -4.71 -0.28 11.98
N ASN A 443 -4.17 -0.26 10.76
CA ASN A 443 -2.77 -0.63 10.50
C ASN A 443 -1.82 0.22 11.35
N THR A 444 -1.97 1.53 11.31
CA THR A 444 -1.11 2.46 12.03
C THR A 444 -1.23 2.27 13.54
N SER A 445 -2.46 2.08 14.03
CA SER A 445 -2.70 1.83 15.46
C SER A 445 -2.00 0.56 15.95
N LEU A 446 -2.11 -0.56 15.21
CA LEU A 446 -1.43 -1.81 15.52
C LEU A 446 0.10 -1.67 15.41
N HIS A 447 0.58 -0.91 14.43
CA HIS A 447 2.01 -0.64 14.26
C HIS A 447 2.57 0.18 15.43
N CYS A 448 1.84 1.19 15.92
CA CYS A 448 2.19 1.93 17.12
C CYS A 448 2.19 1.05 18.39
N LEU A 449 1.26 0.10 18.51
CA LEU A 449 1.21 -0.82 19.65
C LEU A 449 2.46 -1.70 19.78
N LEU A 450 3.17 -1.99 18.68
CA LEU A 450 4.42 -2.78 18.74
C LEU A 450 5.51 -2.14 19.60
N VAL A 451 5.53 -0.81 19.70
CA VAL A 451 6.57 -0.06 20.42
C VAL A 451 6.08 0.59 21.72
N LEU A 452 4.84 0.31 22.11
CA LEU A 452 4.22 0.85 23.33
C LEU A 452 4.30 -0.12 24.53
N ASP A 453 5.27 -1.05 24.54
CA ASP A 453 5.63 -1.91 25.69
C ASP A 453 4.42 -2.56 26.41
N GLY A 454 3.51 -3.16 25.66
CA GLY A 454 2.35 -3.89 26.22
C GLY A 454 1.17 -3.01 26.63
N GLN A 455 1.19 -1.70 26.32
CA GLN A 455 0.06 -0.82 26.58
C GLN A 455 -1.01 -0.94 25.48
N GLY A 456 -1.93 -1.89 25.68
CA GLY A 456 -3.06 -2.16 24.79
C GLY A 456 -3.02 -3.57 24.23
N THR A 457 -4.15 -4.08 23.73
CA THR A 457 -4.24 -5.40 23.09
C THR A 457 -4.65 -5.23 21.62
N PRO A 458 -4.21 -6.13 20.73
CA PRO A 458 -4.52 -6.01 19.31
C PRO A 458 -5.95 -6.44 18.98
N ASP A 459 -6.63 -7.20 19.85
CA ASP A 459 -7.88 -7.91 19.55
C ASP A 459 -8.98 -7.00 19.01
N HIS A 460 -9.32 -5.91 19.73
CA HIS A 460 -10.39 -5.02 19.32
C HIS A 460 -10.11 -4.30 17.99
N ILE A 461 -8.85 -3.95 17.74
CA ILE A 461 -8.45 -3.28 16.49
C ILE A 461 -8.47 -4.28 15.33
N ALA A 462 -8.00 -5.51 15.56
CA ALA A 462 -8.04 -6.59 14.59
C ALA A 462 -9.48 -6.97 14.22
N ASP A 463 -10.37 -7.11 15.20
CA ASP A 463 -11.78 -7.42 14.99
C ASP A 463 -12.49 -6.33 14.16
N ALA A 464 -12.22 -5.06 14.45
CA ALA A 464 -12.75 -3.94 13.67
C ALA A 464 -12.23 -3.94 12.22
N ALA A 465 -10.93 -4.18 12.03
CA ALA A 465 -10.33 -4.29 10.70
C ALA A 465 -10.93 -5.44 9.91
N ILE A 466 -11.12 -6.60 10.54
CA ILE A 466 -11.75 -7.78 9.94
C ILE A 466 -13.18 -7.48 9.49
N GLN A 467 -13.99 -6.88 10.36
CA GLN A 467 -15.38 -6.57 10.03
C GLN A 467 -15.46 -5.63 8.84
N LEU A 468 -14.69 -4.54 8.88
CA LEU A 468 -14.63 -3.58 7.78
C LEU A 468 -14.13 -4.22 6.48
N GLY A 469 -13.04 -4.99 6.54
CA GLY A 469 -12.45 -5.62 5.36
C GLY A 469 -13.40 -6.64 4.71
N ARG A 470 -14.12 -7.42 5.51
CA ARG A 470 -15.17 -8.34 5.01
C ARG A 470 -16.29 -7.58 4.29
N ASP A 471 -16.79 -6.51 4.90
CA ASP A 471 -17.86 -5.70 4.33
C ASP A 471 -17.42 -5.08 2.98
N LEU A 472 -16.20 -4.55 2.91
CA LEU A 472 -15.64 -3.97 1.69
C LEU A 472 -15.42 -5.03 0.59
N ILE A 473 -14.84 -6.19 0.92
CA ILE A 473 -14.61 -7.30 -0.03
C ILE A 473 -15.94 -7.82 -0.59
N ALA A 474 -16.99 -7.87 0.22
CA ALA A 474 -18.32 -8.30 -0.21
C ALA A 474 -19.04 -7.28 -1.11
N GLN A 475 -18.69 -6.00 -1.00
CA GLN A 475 -19.35 -4.91 -1.74
C GLN A 475 -18.68 -4.57 -3.07
N THR A 476 -17.40 -4.93 -3.24
CA THR A 476 -16.66 -4.62 -4.47
C THR A 476 -16.74 -5.76 -5.49
N GLU A 477 -16.82 -5.39 -6.76
CA GLU A 477 -16.63 -6.29 -7.92
C GLU A 477 -15.27 -6.04 -8.61
N ASP A 478 -14.52 -5.02 -8.20
CA ASP A 478 -13.23 -4.67 -8.77
C ASP A 478 -12.12 -5.49 -8.10
N ASP A 479 -11.52 -6.41 -8.86
CA ASP A 479 -10.49 -7.33 -8.34
C ASP A 479 -9.21 -6.61 -7.88
N GLU A 480 -8.88 -5.46 -8.48
CA GLU A 480 -7.69 -4.69 -8.11
C GLU A 480 -7.92 -3.95 -6.79
N TYR A 481 -9.11 -3.37 -6.60
CA TYR A 481 -9.51 -2.78 -5.33
C TYR A 481 -9.66 -3.84 -4.24
N ARG A 482 -10.27 -4.99 -4.55
CA ARG A 482 -10.35 -6.15 -3.65
C ARG A 482 -8.97 -6.57 -3.16
N ALA A 483 -8.01 -6.73 -4.06
CA ALA A 483 -6.64 -7.08 -3.69
C ALA A 483 -5.98 -6.00 -2.80
N GLY A 484 -6.27 -4.72 -3.03
CA GLY A 484 -5.82 -3.63 -2.17
C GLY A 484 -6.41 -3.69 -0.74
N ILE A 485 -7.67 -4.10 -0.60
CA ILE A 485 -8.33 -4.32 0.70
C ILE A 485 -7.73 -5.55 1.39
N GLU A 486 -7.61 -6.67 0.68
CA GLU A 486 -7.00 -7.91 1.18
C GLU A 486 -5.58 -7.65 1.70
N TRP A 487 -4.77 -6.88 0.96
CA TRP A 487 -3.42 -6.51 1.37
C TRP A 487 -3.41 -5.70 2.67
N ARG A 488 -4.25 -4.67 2.78
CA ARG A 488 -4.33 -3.81 3.97
C ARG A 488 -4.86 -4.56 5.18
N LEU A 489 -5.88 -5.41 5.01
CA LEU A 489 -6.39 -6.26 6.09
C LEU A 489 -5.35 -7.30 6.51
N GLY A 490 -4.69 -7.97 5.56
CA GLY A 490 -3.63 -8.92 5.85
C GLY A 490 -2.46 -8.28 6.60
N THR A 491 -2.13 -7.02 6.26
CA THR A 491 -1.12 -6.23 6.99
C THR A 491 -1.57 -5.97 8.43
N ALA A 492 -2.84 -5.61 8.66
CA ALA A 492 -3.37 -5.39 10.00
C ALA A 492 -3.25 -6.66 10.83
N LEU A 493 -3.66 -7.80 10.28
CA LEU A 493 -3.59 -9.08 10.97
C LEU A 493 -2.15 -9.53 11.23
N TRP A 494 -1.22 -9.26 10.33
CA TRP A 494 0.20 -9.50 10.57
C TRP A 494 0.74 -8.64 11.72
N LEU A 495 0.40 -7.35 11.77
CA LEU A 495 0.79 -6.46 12.88
C LEU A 495 0.15 -6.91 14.20
N ALA A 496 -1.12 -7.29 14.19
CA ALA A 496 -1.83 -7.87 15.34
C ALA A 496 -1.14 -9.15 15.84
N ALA A 497 -0.72 -10.02 14.93
CA ALA A 497 0.03 -11.23 15.26
C ALA A 497 1.36 -10.91 15.95
N GLN A 498 2.09 -9.91 15.48
CA GLN A 498 3.35 -9.47 16.10
C GLN A 498 3.12 -8.90 17.51
N VAL A 499 2.08 -8.08 17.71
CA VAL A 499 1.73 -7.54 19.03
C VAL A 499 1.37 -8.70 19.99
N ALA A 500 0.47 -9.60 19.56
CA ALA A 500 0.06 -10.75 20.36
C ALA A 500 1.24 -11.67 20.71
N TYR A 501 2.16 -11.88 19.76
CA TYR A 501 3.36 -12.69 19.98
C TYR A 501 4.29 -12.05 21.03
N ARG A 502 4.52 -10.74 20.97
CA ARG A 502 5.30 -9.99 21.99
C ARG A 502 4.66 -10.02 23.37
N GLN A 503 3.34 -10.14 23.44
CA GLN A 503 2.58 -10.28 24.68
C GLN A 503 2.47 -11.74 25.15
N GLU A 504 3.21 -12.67 24.53
CA GLU A 504 3.21 -14.10 24.85
C GLU A 504 1.85 -14.79 24.61
N HIS A 505 0.95 -14.18 23.84
CA HIS A 505 -0.36 -14.73 23.46
C HIS A 505 -0.24 -15.56 22.17
N ALA A 506 0.49 -16.68 22.24
CA ALA A 506 0.86 -17.47 21.06
C ALA A 506 -0.33 -18.02 20.24
N ASP A 507 -1.44 -18.38 20.88
CA ASP A 507 -2.63 -18.88 20.17
C ASP A 507 -3.27 -17.79 19.30
N ALA A 508 -3.49 -16.60 19.86
CA ALA A 508 -4.03 -15.45 19.13
C ALA A 508 -3.06 -14.97 18.04
N ALA A 509 -1.75 -14.94 18.34
CA ALA A 509 -0.73 -14.61 17.37
C ALA A 509 -0.78 -15.54 16.15
N LEU A 510 -0.92 -16.85 16.38
CA LEU A 510 -1.00 -17.84 15.31
C LEU A 510 -2.30 -17.72 14.50
N GLU A 511 -3.43 -17.43 15.14
CA GLU A 511 -4.71 -17.20 14.46
C GLU A 511 -4.61 -16.00 13.51
N PHE A 512 -4.14 -14.85 14.01
CA PHE A 512 -3.95 -13.66 13.19
C PHE A 512 -2.94 -13.89 12.07
N ALA A 513 -1.81 -14.54 12.36
CA ALA A 513 -0.78 -14.80 11.36
C ALA A 513 -1.26 -15.70 10.22
N ASN A 514 -2.03 -16.76 10.52
CA ASN A 514 -2.59 -17.63 9.48
C ASN A 514 -3.60 -16.89 8.60
N ASN A 515 -4.47 -16.07 9.19
CA ASN A 515 -5.42 -15.25 8.42
C ASN A 515 -4.69 -14.20 7.55
N ALA A 516 -3.63 -13.60 8.09
CA ALA A 516 -2.76 -12.69 7.34
C ALA A 516 -2.10 -13.39 6.15
N GLU A 517 -1.66 -14.64 6.30
CA GLU A 517 -0.97 -15.39 5.24
C GLU A 517 -1.90 -15.60 4.05
N ILE A 518 -3.13 -16.04 4.31
CA ILE A 518 -4.16 -16.28 3.28
C ILE A 518 -4.39 -15.01 2.46
N LEU A 519 -4.60 -13.88 3.13
CA LEU A 519 -4.88 -12.59 2.49
C LEU A 519 -3.67 -12.04 1.72
N LEU A 520 -2.50 -12.01 2.35
CA LEU A 520 -1.29 -11.46 1.75
C LEU A 520 -0.75 -12.34 0.61
N ALA A 521 -0.88 -13.66 0.69
CA ALA A 521 -0.47 -14.56 -0.38
C ALA A 521 -1.40 -14.47 -1.61
N SER A 522 -2.70 -14.22 -1.39
CA SER A 522 -3.66 -13.92 -2.46
C SER A 522 -3.35 -12.59 -3.13
N ALA A 523 -3.40 -11.50 -2.37
CA ALA A 523 -3.17 -10.14 -2.85
C ALA A 523 -1.75 -9.93 -3.39
N GLY A 524 -0.77 -10.65 -2.85
CA GLY A 524 0.62 -10.61 -3.30
C GLY A 524 0.80 -11.02 -4.77
N LYS A 525 -0.09 -11.84 -5.33
CA LYS A 525 0.00 -12.27 -6.74
C LYS A 525 -0.27 -11.11 -7.71
N SER A 526 -1.25 -10.26 -7.44
CA SER A 526 -1.56 -9.08 -8.26
C SER A 526 -0.60 -7.91 -8.01
N ARG A 527 0.13 -7.93 -6.89
CA ARG A 527 1.14 -6.94 -6.46
C ARG A 527 2.59 -7.38 -6.71
N SER A 528 2.79 -8.49 -7.43
CA SER A 528 3.97 -9.38 -7.39
C SER A 528 5.32 -8.84 -7.90
N GLU A 529 5.45 -7.53 -8.15
CA GLU A 529 6.69 -6.93 -8.65
C GLU A 529 7.45 -6.09 -7.61
N SER A 530 7.04 -6.09 -6.35
CA SER A 530 7.76 -5.38 -5.27
C SER A 530 8.60 -6.34 -4.40
N PRO A 531 9.94 -6.20 -4.37
CA PRO A 531 10.81 -6.90 -3.41
C PRO A 531 10.36 -6.70 -1.95
N ALA A 532 9.79 -5.53 -1.62
CA ALA A 532 9.30 -5.23 -0.28
C ALA A 532 8.06 -6.08 0.09
N SER A 533 7.20 -6.41 -0.87
CA SER A 533 6.04 -7.28 -0.65
C SER A 533 6.45 -8.73 -0.44
N ALA A 534 7.42 -9.23 -1.20
CA ALA A 534 7.98 -10.56 -1.00
C ALA A 534 8.66 -10.69 0.37
N HIS A 535 9.40 -9.66 0.79
CA HIS A 535 10.02 -9.57 2.11
C HIS A 535 8.98 -9.56 3.24
N HIS A 536 7.90 -8.78 3.13
CA HIS A 536 6.81 -8.78 4.12
C HIS A 536 6.21 -10.18 4.32
N LEU A 537 5.93 -10.88 3.21
CA LEU A 537 5.39 -12.24 3.28
C LEU A 537 6.40 -13.22 3.90
N ALA A 538 7.69 -13.03 3.63
CA ALA A 538 8.76 -13.81 4.25
C ALA A 538 8.83 -13.59 5.77
N GLN A 539 8.72 -12.33 6.23
CA GLN A 539 8.70 -12.00 7.65
C GLN A 539 7.49 -12.61 8.38
N LEU A 540 6.30 -12.57 7.77
CA LEU A 540 5.11 -13.25 8.30
C LEU A 540 5.32 -14.76 8.40
N ARG A 541 5.84 -15.40 7.37
CA ARG A 541 6.11 -16.85 7.37
C ARG A 541 7.16 -17.24 8.40
N PHE A 542 8.19 -16.41 8.57
CA PHE A 542 9.16 -16.58 9.65
C PHE A 542 8.50 -16.49 11.03
N LEU A 543 7.59 -15.53 11.24
CA LEU A 543 6.84 -15.41 12.51
C LEU A 543 6.01 -16.66 12.78
N ILE A 544 5.25 -17.16 11.79
CA ILE A 544 4.47 -18.40 11.93
C ILE A 544 5.39 -19.57 12.29
N GLY A 545 6.49 -19.73 11.55
CA GLY A 545 7.49 -20.77 11.83
C GLY A 545 8.07 -20.68 13.24
N SER A 546 8.36 -19.47 13.71
CA SER A 546 8.87 -19.21 15.06
C SER A 546 7.86 -19.63 16.13
N ILE A 547 6.57 -19.31 15.97
CA ILE A 547 5.52 -19.73 16.90
C ILE A 547 5.45 -21.26 16.99
N TYR A 548 5.58 -21.98 15.86
CA TYR A 548 5.63 -23.45 15.86
C TYR A 548 6.88 -24.00 16.56
N ALA A 549 8.06 -23.48 16.23
CA ALA A 549 9.32 -23.95 16.82
C ALA A 549 9.34 -23.74 18.34
N ILE A 550 8.89 -22.58 18.81
CA ILE A 550 9.10 -22.15 20.20
C ILE A 550 7.92 -22.53 21.08
N ASN A 551 6.71 -22.12 20.69
CA ASN A 551 5.52 -22.24 21.54
C ASN A 551 4.84 -23.59 21.36
N ARG A 552 4.99 -24.25 20.20
CA ARG A 552 4.43 -25.59 19.95
C ARG A 552 5.46 -26.71 20.04
N GLN A 553 6.76 -26.40 20.04
CA GLN A 553 7.85 -27.38 19.98
C GLN A 553 7.69 -28.34 18.79
N ASP A 554 7.24 -27.79 17.66
CA ASP A 554 6.98 -28.53 16.42
C ASP A 554 7.90 -27.99 15.30
N ASP A 555 9.17 -28.42 15.35
CA ASP A 555 10.17 -28.06 14.34
C ASP A 555 9.80 -28.54 12.94
N ALA A 556 9.03 -29.63 12.82
CA ALA A 556 8.60 -30.15 11.53
C ALA A 556 7.63 -29.17 10.83
N SER A 557 6.67 -28.60 11.57
CA SER A 557 5.80 -27.54 11.05
C SER A 557 6.56 -26.23 10.85
N ALA A 558 7.46 -25.87 11.77
CA ALA A 558 8.27 -24.65 11.65
C ALA A 558 9.08 -24.62 10.35
N ILE A 559 9.73 -25.73 10.00
CA ILE A 559 10.55 -25.82 8.79
C ILE A 559 9.75 -25.66 7.51
N ARG A 560 8.51 -26.12 7.47
CA ARG A 560 7.64 -25.90 6.28
C ARG A 560 7.40 -24.41 6.03
N TRP A 561 7.35 -23.61 7.08
CA TRP A 561 7.22 -22.16 6.98
C TRP A 561 8.56 -21.50 6.68
N PHE A 562 9.65 -21.94 7.32
CA PHE A 562 10.98 -21.43 7.04
C PHE A 562 11.43 -21.71 5.60
N ASP A 563 11.13 -22.87 5.04
CA ASP A 563 11.41 -23.19 3.63
C ASP A 563 10.70 -22.25 2.66
N GLN A 564 9.55 -21.70 3.04
CA GLN A 564 8.82 -20.71 2.24
C GLN A 564 9.31 -19.27 2.45
N ALA A 565 9.93 -18.98 3.60
CA ALA A 565 10.48 -17.66 3.92
C ALA A 565 11.89 -17.48 3.33
N LEU A 566 12.73 -18.53 3.42
CA LEU A 566 14.16 -18.48 3.14
C LEU A 566 14.53 -17.90 1.76
N PRO A 567 13.86 -18.27 0.64
CA PRO A 567 14.20 -17.72 -0.68
C PRO A 567 14.03 -16.20 -0.81
N HIS A 568 13.24 -15.60 0.09
CA HIS A 568 12.95 -14.16 0.11
C HIS A 568 13.76 -13.43 1.20
N LEU A 569 14.47 -14.17 2.05
CA LEU A 569 15.38 -13.63 3.06
C LEU A 569 16.86 -13.66 2.61
N GLN A 570 17.21 -14.31 1.49
CA GLN A 570 18.58 -14.48 0.94
C GLN A 570 18.67 -13.92 -0.51
N PRO A 571 19.84 -13.53 -1.03
CA PRO A 571 20.36 -12.18 -1.05
C PRO A 571 20.07 -11.45 -2.38
N THR A 572 19.12 -10.53 -2.35
CA THR A 572 19.18 -9.29 -3.16
C THR A 572 18.41 -8.23 -2.38
N TYR A 573 19.06 -7.68 -1.35
CA TYR A 573 18.41 -6.68 -0.49
C TYR A 573 18.34 -5.36 -1.25
N PRO A 574 17.14 -4.81 -1.51
CA PRO A 574 17.04 -3.43 -1.96
C PRO A 574 17.66 -2.50 -0.90
N ASP A 575 18.14 -1.34 -1.33
CA ASP A 575 18.74 -0.33 -0.43
C ASP A 575 17.84 0.00 0.78
N SER A 576 16.52 -0.16 0.63
CA SER A 576 15.53 0.05 1.69
C SER A 576 15.63 -0.93 2.86
N LEU A 577 16.24 -2.11 2.68
CA LEU A 577 16.37 -3.14 3.74
C LEU A 577 17.77 -3.15 4.37
N LEU A 578 18.63 -2.20 4.04
CA LEU A 578 20.01 -2.16 4.54
C LEU A 578 20.08 -2.07 6.07
N ASP A 579 19.12 -1.39 6.71
CA ASP A 579 19.01 -1.29 8.18
C ASP A 579 18.47 -2.57 8.83
N GLU A 580 17.74 -3.38 8.09
CA GLU A 580 17.16 -4.64 8.59
C GLU A 580 18.14 -5.81 8.47
N ARG A 581 19.34 -5.61 7.88
CA ARG A 581 20.34 -6.68 7.69
C ARG A 581 20.67 -7.42 8.99
N GLY A 582 20.78 -6.71 10.11
CA GLY A 582 20.99 -7.33 11.42
C GLY A 582 19.83 -8.25 11.81
N LEU A 583 18.60 -7.77 11.69
CA LEU A 583 17.38 -8.53 11.98
C LEU A 583 17.23 -9.75 11.06
N ILE A 584 17.43 -9.57 9.75
CA ILE A 584 17.39 -10.67 8.78
C ILE A 584 18.46 -11.70 9.14
N GLY A 585 19.66 -11.25 9.52
CA GLY A 585 20.71 -12.14 9.97
C GLY A 585 20.34 -12.94 11.21
N GLU A 586 19.68 -12.33 12.19
CA GLU A 586 19.12 -13.03 13.36
C GLU A 586 18.07 -14.07 12.95
N GLN A 587 17.17 -13.73 12.02
CA GLN A 587 16.15 -14.65 11.50
C GLN A 587 16.79 -15.87 10.81
N LEU A 588 17.81 -15.66 9.98
CA LEU A 588 18.56 -16.74 9.33
C LEU A 588 19.25 -17.64 10.37
N VAL A 589 19.87 -17.05 11.40
CA VAL A 589 20.47 -17.83 12.49
C VAL A 589 19.43 -18.69 13.19
N SER A 590 18.25 -18.16 13.51
CA SER A 590 17.13 -18.91 14.10
C SER A 590 16.66 -20.06 13.19
N ILE A 591 16.50 -19.80 11.89
CA ILE A 591 16.14 -20.84 10.90
C ILE A 591 17.21 -21.94 10.88
N GLY A 592 18.49 -21.57 10.89
CA GLY A 592 19.61 -22.50 10.88
C GLY A 592 19.59 -23.47 12.07
N ILE A 593 19.18 -23.02 13.25
CA ILE A 593 19.04 -23.89 14.44
C ILE A 593 17.95 -24.95 14.21
N SER A 594 16.76 -24.55 13.78
CA SER A 594 15.68 -25.54 13.51
C SER A 594 16.05 -26.51 12.38
N LEU A 595 16.77 -26.05 11.36
CA LEU A 595 17.31 -26.92 10.30
C LEU A 595 18.34 -27.91 10.86
N TRP A 596 19.15 -27.50 11.83
CA TRP A 596 20.13 -28.36 12.47
C TRP A 596 19.46 -29.50 13.25
N ASP A 597 18.48 -29.16 14.07
CA ASP A 597 17.79 -30.09 14.96
C ASP A 597 16.98 -31.16 14.20
N THR A 598 16.57 -30.85 12.97
CA THR A 598 15.88 -31.79 12.07
C THR A 598 16.79 -32.53 11.10
N GLY A 599 18.10 -32.37 11.23
CA GLY A 599 19.10 -33.14 10.49
C GLY A 599 19.53 -32.55 9.15
N ARG A 600 19.06 -31.35 8.76
CA ARG A 600 19.50 -30.63 7.55
C ARG A 600 20.83 -29.89 7.79
N ARG A 601 21.82 -30.61 8.32
CA ARG A 601 23.07 -30.07 8.91
C ARG A 601 23.87 -29.15 7.98
N ASN A 602 24.04 -29.51 6.71
CA ASN A 602 24.82 -28.68 5.78
C ASN A 602 24.10 -27.37 5.46
N THR A 603 22.77 -27.41 5.27
CA THR A 603 21.96 -26.22 5.05
C THR A 603 21.93 -25.34 6.29
N ALA A 604 21.81 -25.94 7.48
CA ALA A 604 21.85 -25.23 8.75
C ALA A 604 23.14 -24.39 8.90
N VAL A 605 24.32 -25.00 8.70
CA VAL A 605 25.60 -24.28 8.76
C VAL A 605 25.62 -23.14 7.75
N SER A 606 25.28 -23.40 6.49
CA SER A 606 25.29 -22.38 5.43
C SER A 606 24.37 -21.19 5.74
N VAL A 607 23.16 -21.45 6.23
CA VAL A 607 22.18 -20.40 6.56
C VAL A 607 22.64 -19.61 7.79
N THR A 608 23.19 -20.28 8.80
CA THR A 608 23.73 -19.60 9.99
C THR A 608 24.98 -18.77 9.67
N GLU A 609 25.86 -19.23 8.78
CA GLU A 609 27.03 -18.47 8.30
C GLU A 609 26.59 -17.20 7.57
N GLU A 610 25.60 -17.30 6.70
CA GLU A 610 25.03 -16.14 6.02
C GLU A 610 24.41 -15.15 7.01
N GLY A 611 23.62 -15.64 7.97
CA GLY A 611 23.05 -14.81 9.02
C GLY A 611 24.12 -14.08 9.85
N ALA A 612 25.18 -14.79 10.26
CA ALA A 612 26.31 -14.20 10.97
C ALA A 612 27.04 -13.13 10.12
N SER A 613 27.15 -13.35 8.81
CA SER A 613 27.71 -12.37 7.88
C SER A 613 26.87 -11.10 7.79
N LEU A 614 25.54 -11.22 7.72
CA LEU A 614 24.65 -10.04 7.68
C LEU A 614 24.69 -9.25 8.98
N ILE A 615 24.71 -9.94 10.13
CA ILE A 615 24.89 -9.28 11.43
C ILE A 615 26.25 -8.57 11.48
N ALA A 616 27.32 -9.18 10.96
CA ALA A 616 28.64 -8.55 10.95
C ALA A 616 28.70 -7.30 10.08
N GLN A 617 28.00 -7.30 8.94
CA GLN A 617 27.83 -6.11 8.12
C GLN A 617 27.05 -5.03 8.87
N ALA A 618 25.94 -5.39 9.52
CA ALA A 618 25.16 -4.45 10.33
C ALA A 618 25.98 -3.85 11.49
N VAL A 619 26.87 -4.63 12.12
CA VAL A 619 27.82 -4.11 13.12
C VAL A 619 28.81 -3.14 12.51
N THR A 620 29.33 -3.44 11.32
CA THR A 620 30.27 -2.58 10.59
C THR A 620 29.61 -1.25 10.20
N ASP A 621 28.35 -1.30 9.79
CA ASP A 621 27.54 -0.15 9.39
C ASP A 621 26.97 0.62 10.59
N GLY A 622 27.15 0.11 11.81
CA GLY A 622 26.69 0.72 13.07
C GLY A 622 25.20 0.51 13.38
N SER A 623 24.50 -0.33 12.62
CA SER A 623 23.07 -0.66 12.83
C SER A 623 22.85 -1.84 13.78
N ALA A 624 23.91 -2.55 14.20
CA ALA A 624 23.85 -3.60 15.22
C ALA A 624 25.01 -3.48 16.25
N LYS A 625 24.80 -3.98 17.46
CA LYS A 625 25.85 -4.03 18.50
C LYS A 625 26.81 -5.19 18.21
N ARG A 626 28.11 -4.99 18.44
CA ARG A 626 29.13 -6.04 18.25
C ARG A 626 28.80 -7.34 18.98
N ALA A 627 28.26 -7.25 20.20
CA ALA A 627 27.86 -8.39 21.02
C ALA A 627 26.79 -9.28 20.37
N THR A 628 25.97 -8.76 19.43
CA THR A 628 24.96 -9.54 18.69
C THR A 628 25.58 -10.70 17.90
N LEU A 629 26.87 -10.62 17.55
CA LEU A 629 27.61 -11.71 16.87
C LEU A 629 27.99 -12.89 17.77
N SER A 630 27.89 -12.75 19.10
CA SER A 630 28.28 -13.80 20.05
C SER A 630 27.48 -15.07 19.81
N VAL A 631 26.15 -14.94 19.73
CA VAL A 631 25.19 -16.03 19.54
C VAL A 631 25.42 -16.80 18.23
N PRO A 632 25.46 -16.15 17.05
CA PRO A 632 25.75 -16.84 15.79
C PRO A 632 27.08 -17.60 15.81
N TYR A 633 28.14 -17.00 16.35
CA TYR A 633 29.45 -17.63 16.40
C TYR A 633 29.50 -18.83 17.36
N GLN A 634 28.80 -18.78 18.50
CA GLN A 634 28.68 -19.93 19.39
C GLN A 634 27.93 -21.09 18.72
N ASN A 635 26.84 -20.79 18.02
CA ASN A 635 26.06 -21.79 17.30
C ASN A 635 26.89 -22.46 16.21
N LEU A 636 27.58 -21.67 15.38
CA LEU A 636 28.47 -22.20 14.35
C LEU A 636 29.61 -23.02 14.97
N ALA A 637 30.22 -22.56 16.07
CA ALA A 637 31.26 -23.32 16.74
C ALA A 637 30.78 -24.72 17.16
N GLU A 638 29.58 -24.83 17.74
CA GLU A 638 28.99 -26.11 18.12
C GLU A 638 28.66 -26.98 16.90
N MET A 639 28.06 -26.40 15.85
CA MET A 639 27.76 -27.13 14.61
C MET A 639 29.03 -27.69 13.97
N HIS A 640 30.09 -26.88 13.83
CA HIS A 640 31.38 -27.31 13.29
C HIS A 640 32.03 -28.39 14.16
N ARG A 641 31.93 -28.29 15.49
CA ARG A 641 32.45 -29.31 16.42
C ARG A 641 31.78 -30.66 16.19
N GLN A 642 30.46 -30.68 16.04
CA GLN A 642 29.69 -31.90 15.78
C GLN A 642 29.92 -32.48 14.37
N LEU A 643 30.29 -31.66 13.39
CA LEU A 643 30.73 -32.11 12.06
C LEU A 643 32.18 -32.61 12.03
N GLY A 644 32.93 -32.47 13.14
CA GLY A 644 34.34 -32.86 13.24
C GLY A 644 35.33 -31.79 12.79
N ASN A 645 34.87 -30.60 12.43
CA ASN A 645 35.67 -29.46 11.99
C ASN A 645 36.21 -28.68 13.21
N ARG A 646 37.07 -29.31 14.01
CA ARG A 646 37.53 -28.78 15.31
C ARG A 646 38.26 -27.44 15.20
N ASP A 647 39.12 -27.28 14.20
CA ASP A 647 39.91 -26.05 14.04
C ASP A 647 39.00 -24.83 13.80
N GLU A 648 37.98 -24.97 12.95
CA GLU A 648 37.03 -23.89 12.69
C GLU A 648 36.10 -23.66 13.90
N ALA A 649 35.71 -24.73 14.61
CA ALA A 649 34.94 -24.61 15.85
C ALA A 649 35.68 -23.79 16.91
N ASP A 650 36.97 -24.04 17.12
CA ASP A 650 37.79 -23.31 18.09
C ASP A 650 37.97 -21.84 17.67
N ARG A 651 38.14 -21.59 16.37
CA ARG A 651 38.22 -20.23 15.81
C ARG A 651 36.93 -19.44 16.03
N LEU A 652 35.77 -20.05 15.77
CA LEU A 652 34.46 -19.42 15.98
C LEU A 652 34.16 -19.18 17.46
N ALA A 653 34.52 -20.12 18.33
CA ALA A 653 34.41 -19.94 19.78
C ALA A 653 35.25 -18.76 20.29
N LEU A 654 36.46 -18.58 19.74
CA LEU A 654 37.30 -17.42 20.06
C LEU A 654 36.64 -16.11 19.58
N LYS A 655 36.13 -16.07 18.34
CA LYS A 655 35.39 -14.90 17.83
C LYS A 655 34.20 -14.54 18.71
N ALA A 656 33.44 -15.53 19.18
CA ALA A 656 32.31 -15.31 20.09
C ALA A 656 32.76 -14.62 21.40
N ALA A 657 33.86 -15.09 22.00
CA ALA A 657 34.42 -14.51 23.21
C ALA A 657 35.00 -13.09 22.99
N GLU A 658 35.51 -12.80 21.79
CA GLU A 658 36.02 -11.47 21.44
C GLU A 658 34.92 -10.42 21.24
N VAL A 659 33.75 -10.83 20.72
CA VAL A 659 32.63 -9.91 20.49
C VAL A 659 31.77 -9.70 21.74
N ASP A 660 31.81 -10.62 22.69
CA ASP A 660 31.15 -10.53 24.00
C ASP A 660 32.03 -11.16 25.11
N PRO A 661 32.95 -10.38 25.69
CA PRO A 661 33.87 -10.86 26.74
C PRO A 661 33.17 -11.23 28.06
N ASP A 662 31.98 -10.69 28.31
CA ASP A 662 31.26 -10.84 29.58
C ASP A 662 30.38 -12.11 29.63
N ALA A 663 29.99 -12.64 28.46
CA ALA A 663 29.29 -13.92 28.36
C ALA A 663 30.03 -15.09 29.06
N GLY A 664 31.37 -15.04 29.12
CA GLY A 664 32.19 -16.06 29.79
C GLY A 664 32.26 -15.95 31.31
N GLN A 665 31.87 -14.83 31.92
CA GLN A 665 32.00 -14.59 33.36
C GLN A 665 30.74 -15.00 34.16
N GLY A 666 29.57 -15.00 33.54
CA GLY A 666 28.29 -15.42 34.15
C GLY A 666 28.22 -16.91 34.49
N ALA A 667 28.92 -17.77 33.74
CA ALA A 667 28.94 -19.22 33.96
C ALA A 667 29.77 -19.66 35.18
N LYS A 668 30.58 -18.77 35.77
CA LYS A 668 31.38 -19.06 36.98
C LYS A 668 30.69 -18.62 38.30
N ARG A 669 29.49 -18.03 38.24
CA ARG A 669 28.75 -17.53 39.42
C ARG A 669 27.36 -18.15 39.63
N ARG A 670 27.12 -19.37 39.14
CA ARG A 670 25.95 -20.17 39.54
C ARG A 670 26.37 -21.47 40.19
#